data_AF-A0A9E1M2N6-F1
#
_entry.id   AF-A0A9E1M2N6-F1
#
_cell.length_a   1.000
_cell.length_b   1.000
_cell.length_c   1.000
_cell.angle_alpha   90.00
_cell.angle_beta   90.00
_cell.angle_gamma   90.00
#
_symmetry.space_group_name_H-M   'P 1'
#
loop_
_entity.id
_entity.type
_entity.pdbx_description
1 polymer ?
#
loop_
_entity_poly.entity_id
_entity_poly.type
_entity_poly.pdbx_seq_one_letter_code
_entity_poly.pdbx_strand_id
1 'polypeptide(L)'
;MKKKWLLLPVLLLCIWVSASAVMADDGTEYPHFDARGSYMTEDEYGNPTIWYGGDVMPFDSGIIHWDNSKKGLQETDYTMDSNPADLGVRHVLLNLVLNPCISYSNGTYSLSVENQLSSYQDAVRRMNAQGVTVTMVLLMRWDDRPEIQNLIYAGGRESGHLYYALNTQDETARNGWLNVFSQLTAIFSSQDCHIDNWILGNEANQYGTNAYNYTGSSDLNTNASVYAESFRVLNQALAASGNGNARAYISLDHNWTATDTGHSGKQFLDAFVQKLTASDPNAPWSVAWHPYAPVLSSSANTAWENKVIWNSPGVTHDLNTRYVCGSNLEVLTNYIKNNWGSSHRVILSEQGYDASGSTAYQSAFLAYTFYAAQFNDMVDAVIFRAYIDNPAEGGLQLGLLSGSAAELHSAWGQGQSAQYISSHKRPSYDVFKYMDTDEAGNYTRDCLSSIGAGAWEELVPGYSGPSSISSGNLKVSLSADNDTCVITLENVQAPSGCRVFFPVWSEENGQDDLVFHSASPDENGNYTATIRLSTHKDSYGTFIIHSYVQTPYGKNIFQRNASVARPAPVYPDGWVQTGGNWYYYLNNVKQTGWLREGGNLYYLNSDGTMAHDQWMQENGEWYYLRNWGAALNCGWSKIDIDWYWFDSDCTMRRDDWMTVDGNLYYLRDWGGMLYNQWRQKDGEWYYFRSWGAALNCGWSKIGIDWYWFDKDCTMAHDQWIRSGNNSYYLRGWGGRMYNQWAAIDGKRYYFRSDGTCA
;
A
#
# COMPACT_ATOMS: atom_id res chain seq x y z
N MET A 1 -28.59 6.37 38.68
CA MET A 1 -27.38 5.71 39.27
C MET A 1 -26.34 5.54 38.17
N LYS A 2 -25.08 5.95 38.41
CA LYS A 2 -23.96 5.84 37.46
C LYS A 2 -22.88 4.91 38.02
N LYS A 3 -22.28 4.07 37.16
CA LYS A 3 -20.99 3.35 37.28
C LYS A 3 -20.44 3.37 35.84
N LYS A 4 -19.31 3.98 35.43
CA LYS A 4 -17.90 3.99 35.93
C LYS A 4 -17.45 2.54 36.23
N TRP A 5 -16.42 1.95 35.63
CA TRP A 5 -15.07 2.40 35.15
C TRP A 5 -14.63 1.48 33.97
N LEU A 6 -13.69 1.74 33.04
CA LEU A 6 -12.90 2.92 32.58
C LEU A 6 -12.40 2.63 31.13
N LEU A 7 -11.65 3.55 30.50
CA LEU A 7 -10.82 3.38 29.29
C LEU A 7 -9.41 3.96 29.57
N LEU A 8 -8.33 3.32 29.08
CA LEU A 8 -6.97 3.85 28.77
C LEU A 8 -6.07 2.66 28.32
N PRO A 9 -4.90 2.88 27.67
CA PRO A 9 -4.39 2.01 26.61
C PRO A 9 -3.12 1.23 27.00
N VAL A 10 -2.67 0.33 26.12
CA VAL A 10 -1.38 -0.38 26.25
C VAL A 10 -0.43 0.09 25.14
N LEU A 11 0.71 0.65 25.55
CA LEU A 11 1.81 1.04 24.67
C LEU A 11 2.70 -0.17 24.32
N LEU A 12 3.50 -0.01 23.24
CA LEU A 12 4.58 -0.93 22.89
C LEU A 12 5.60 -1.08 24.02
N LEU A 13 6.17 -2.29 24.14
CA LEU A 13 7.53 -2.46 24.65
C LEU A 13 8.15 -3.75 24.09
N CYS A 14 9.09 -3.60 23.15
CA CYS A 14 9.95 -4.68 22.69
C CYS A 14 11.09 -4.87 23.68
N ILE A 15 11.32 -6.09 24.16
CA ILE A 15 12.54 -6.45 24.91
C ILE A 15 13.10 -7.74 24.31
N TRP A 16 14.41 -7.72 24.03
CA TRP A 16 15.18 -8.83 23.49
C TRP A 16 15.29 -10.01 24.47
N VAL A 17 15.35 -11.23 23.93
CA VAL A 17 15.90 -12.40 24.63
C VAL A 17 16.96 -13.03 23.73
N SER A 18 18.19 -13.09 24.24
CA SER A 18 19.35 -13.70 23.60
C SER A 18 19.27 -15.23 23.58
N ALA A 19 19.53 -15.84 22.42
CA ALA A 19 19.73 -17.29 22.30
C ALA A 19 21.23 -17.63 22.35
N SER A 20 21.59 -18.62 23.17
CA SER A 20 22.98 -19.04 23.40
C SER A 20 23.48 -20.00 22.30
N ALA A 21 24.76 -19.88 21.94
CA ALA A 21 25.40 -20.80 21.00
C ALA A 21 25.67 -22.19 21.60
N VAL A 22 25.54 -23.23 20.76
CA VAL A 22 26.09 -24.57 20.99
C VAL A 22 27.12 -24.79 19.88
N MET A 23 28.38 -25.05 20.24
CA MET A 23 29.44 -25.35 19.27
C MET A 23 29.42 -26.83 18.87
N ALA A 24 29.72 -27.11 17.60
CA ALA A 24 30.09 -28.42 17.11
C ALA A 24 31.52 -28.33 16.53
N ASP A 25 32.36 -29.32 16.85
CA ASP A 25 33.75 -29.43 16.37
C ASP A 25 33.80 -30.07 14.97
N ASP A 26 34.14 -29.29 13.93
CA ASP A 26 34.80 -29.82 12.71
C ASP A 26 35.69 -28.81 11.96
N GLY A 27 35.54 -27.50 12.20
CA GLY A 27 36.52 -26.49 11.77
C GLY A 27 36.44 -26.08 10.30
N THR A 28 35.30 -26.27 9.63
CA THR A 28 35.00 -25.67 8.33
C THR A 28 34.10 -24.44 8.48
N GLU A 29 34.61 -23.26 8.08
CA GLU A 29 33.81 -22.03 8.05
C GLU A 29 32.80 -22.06 6.89
N TYR A 30 31.52 -22.21 7.22
CA TYR A 30 30.41 -21.82 6.35
C TYR A 30 29.93 -20.42 6.76
N PRO A 31 29.68 -19.48 5.82
CA PRO A 31 29.23 -18.14 6.17
C PRO A 31 27.83 -18.17 6.81
N HIS A 32 27.69 -17.48 7.94
CA HIS A 32 26.45 -17.44 8.72
C HIS A 32 25.35 -16.64 8.00
N PHE A 33 24.14 -17.20 7.96
CA PHE A 33 22.93 -16.50 7.52
C PHE A 33 22.36 -15.62 8.64
N ASP A 34 21.90 -14.42 8.30
CA ASP A 34 21.01 -13.62 9.15
C ASP A 34 19.55 -13.74 8.68
N ALA A 35 18.62 -13.20 9.46
CA ALA A 35 17.18 -13.32 9.21
C ALA A 35 16.63 -12.45 8.06
N ARG A 36 17.48 -11.90 7.19
CA ARG A 36 17.08 -11.17 5.97
C ARG A 36 17.89 -11.51 4.71
N GLY A 37 18.89 -12.40 4.80
CA GLY A 37 19.46 -13.11 3.65
C GLY A 37 19.99 -12.22 2.52
N SER A 38 20.53 -11.04 2.85
CA SER A 38 21.02 -10.06 1.87
C SER A 38 22.35 -9.45 2.31
N TYR A 39 23.35 -9.46 1.41
CA TYR A 39 24.57 -8.67 1.58
C TYR A 39 24.26 -7.20 1.28
N MET A 40 24.65 -6.32 2.20
CA MET A 40 24.59 -4.87 2.05
C MET A 40 26.00 -4.31 2.30
N THR A 41 26.58 -3.66 1.30
CA THR A 41 27.70 -2.73 1.50
C THR A 41 27.38 -1.41 0.84
N GLU A 42 27.64 -0.33 1.56
CA GLU A 42 27.60 1.04 1.04
C GLU A 42 28.82 1.28 0.14
N ASP A 43 28.66 2.09 -0.91
CA ASP A 43 29.80 2.68 -1.63
C ASP A 43 30.53 3.75 -0.78
N GLU A 44 31.63 4.31 -1.29
CA GLU A 44 32.36 5.40 -0.63
C GLU A 44 31.57 6.72 -0.48
N TYR A 45 30.29 6.74 -0.89
CA TYR A 45 29.37 7.88 -0.79
C TYR A 45 28.07 7.56 0.00
N GLY A 46 27.90 6.34 0.53
CA GLY A 46 26.74 5.94 1.34
C GLY A 46 25.53 5.41 0.58
N ASN A 47 25.66 5.00 -0.68
CA ASN A 47 24.56 4.42 -1.46
C ASN A 47 24.50 2.89 -1.31
N PRO A 48 23.31 2.27 -1.19
CA PRO A 48 23.17 0.82 -1.16
C PRO A 48 23.34 0.22 -2.57
N THR A 49 24.28 -0.72 -2.72
CA THR A 49 24.50 -1.48 -3.97
C THR A 49 24.30 -2.98 -3.78
N ILE A 50 23.55 -3.61 -4.68
CA ILE A 50 23.40 -5.07 -4.77
C ILE A 50 24.47 -5.61 -5.73
N TRP A 51 25.33 -6.50 -5.24
CA TRP A 51 26.33 -7.18 -6.06
C TRP A 51 25.72 -8.38 -6.78
N TYR A 52 25.58 -8.28 -8.11
CA TYR A 52 25.62 -9.44 -9.00
C TYR A 52 27.06 -9.61 -9.50
N GLY A 53 27.52 -10.86 -9.64
CA GLY A 53 28.90 -11.16 -9.99
C GLY A 53 29.18 -10.96 -11.47
N GLY A 54 29.94 -9.92 -11.81
CA GLY A 54 30.43 -9.65 -13.17
C GLY A 54 29.59 -8.63 -13.92
N ASP A 55 30.24 -7.55 -14.33
CA ASP A 55 29.77 -6.53 -15.27
C ASP A 55 28.41 -5.88 -15.00
N VAL A 56 28.44 -4.79 -14.22
CA VAL A 56 27.40 -3.75 -14.28
C VAL A 56 27.39 -3.17 -15.69
N MET A 57 26.46 -3.63 -16.52
CA MET A 57 26.20 -3.08 -17.85
C MET A 57 25.45 -1.75 -17.72
N PRO A 58 26.05 -0.60 -18.11
CA PRO A 58 25.36 0.68 -18.03
C PRO A 58 24.49 0.88 -19.28
N PHE A 59 23.22 0.48 -19.19
CA PHE A 59 22.23 0.68 -20.26
C PHE A 59 21.03 1.51 -19.84
N ASP A 60 21.30 2.75 -19.40
CA ASP A 60 20.32 3.82 -19.63
C ASP A 60 20.27 4.11 -21.13
N SER A 61 19.40 3.39 -21.82
CA SER A 61 19.24 3.51 -23.28
C SER A 61 18.41 4.73 -23.69
N GLY A 62 17.84 5.48 -22.74
CA GLY A 62 16.91 6.58 -23.00
C GLY A 62 15.57 6.16 -23.64
N ILE A 63 15.35 4.86 -23.84
CA ILE A 63 14.12 4.30 -24.43
C ILE A 63 13.02 4.29 -23.37
N ILE A 64 11.92 5.00 -23.64
CA ILE A 64 10.76 5.07 -22.75
C ILE A 64 9.65 4.17 -23.30
N HIS A 65 9.48 3.00 -22.68
CA HIS A 65 8.37 2.09 -22.95
C HIS A 65 7.04 2.58 -22.36
N TRP A 66 5.92 2.09 -22.87
CA TRP A 66 4.60 2.40 -22.34
C TRP A 66 4.42 1.85 -20.91
N ASP A 67 3.95 2.69 -19.98
CA ASP A 67 3.76 2.31 -18.56
C ASP A 67 2.71 1.21 -18.39
N ASN A 68 1.72 1.15 -19.27
CA ASN A 68 0.66 0.13 -19.29
C ASN A 68 0.84 -0.89 -20.44
N SER A 69 2.07 -1.09 -20.91
CA SER A 69 2.37 -2.11 -21.93
C SER A 69 1.96 -3.49 -21.45
N LYS A 70 1.16 -4.21 -22.24
CA LYS A 70 0.77 -5.61 -21.98
C LYS A 70 1.81 -6.62 -22.49
N LYS A 71 2.95 -6.13 -22.98
CA LYS A 71 3.98 -6.91 -23.63
C LYS A 71 4.64 -7.89 -22.66
N GLY A 72 4.60 -9.16 -23.01
CA GLY A 72 5.18 -10.23 -22.22
C GLY A 72 5.98 -11.24 -23.03
N LEU A 73 6.78 -12.02 -22.30
CA LEU A 73 7.67 -13.03 -22.87
C LEU A 73 7.68 -14.25 -21.94
N GLN A 74 7.69 -15.45 -22.51
CA GLN A 74 7.86 -16.66 -21.71
C GLN A 74 9.35 -16.95 -21.51
N GLU A 75 9.73 -17.18 -20.26
CA GLU A 75 11.07 -17.60 -19.87
C GLU A 75 11.21 -19.12 -20.08
N THR A 76 12.35 -19.56 -20.61
CA THR A 76 12.58 -20.99 -20.92
C THR A 76 13.40 -21.72 -19.86
N ASP A 77 14.33 -21.05 -19.15
CA ASP A 77 15.34 -21.74 -18.33
C ASP A 77 15.72 -20.98 -17.02
N TYR A 78 14.89 -20.06 -16.54
CA TYR A 78 15.18 -19.18 -15.37
C TYR A 78 16.41 -18.27 -15.56
N THR A 79 16.87 -18.14 -16.81
CA THR A 79 18.20 -17.64 -17.14
C THR A 79 18.19 -16.31 -17.91
N MET A 80 17.07 -15.60 -18.07
CA MET A 80 17.11 -14.17 -18.42
C MET A 80 17.86 -13.34 -17.36
N ASP A 81 19.18 -13.35 -17.50
CA ASP A 81 20.16 -12.42 -16.94
C ASP A 81 20.25 -11.16 -17.84
N SER A 82 19.75 -11.27 -19.08
CA SER A 82 19.28 -10.11 -19.84
C SER A 82 18.06 -9.51 -19.15
N ASN A 83 18.25 -8.35 -18.55
CA ASN A 83 17.22 -7.53 -17.90
C ASN A 83 15.94 -7.41 -18.77
N PRO A 84 14.80 -8.00 -18.37
CA PRO A 84 13.53 -7.88 -19.08
C PRO A 84 13.10 -6.43 -19.36
N ALA A 85 13.51 -5.48 -18.51
CA ALA A 85 13.27 -4.05 -18.72
C ALA A 85 13.94 -3.49 -19.98
N ASP A 86 15.08 -4.05 -20.44
CA ASP A 86 15.79 -3.60 -21.66
C ASP A 86 14.98 -3.91 -22.94
N LEU A 87 14.03 -4.83 -22.85
CA LEU A 87 13.05 -5.15 -23.88
C LEU A 87 11.68 -4.54 -23.59
N GLY A 88 11.48 -3.80 -22.50
CA GLY A 88 10.17 -3.29 -22.09
C GLY A 88 9.16 -4.38 -21.70
N VAL A 89 9.62 -5.54 -21.25
CA VAL A 89 8.73 -6.63 -20.81
C VAL A 89 8.04 -6.22 -19.51
N ARG A 90 6.70 -6.36 -19.45
CA ARG A 90 5.88 -6.12 -18.26
C ARG A 90 5.25 -7.39 -17.69
N HIS A 91 5.19 -8.46 -18.48
CA HIS A 91 4.67 -9.75 -18.04
C HIS A 91 5.64 -10.89 -18.38
N VAL A 92 5.95 -11.74 -17.42
CA VAL A 92 6.73 -12.97 -17.65
C VAL A 92 5.90 -14.19 -17.28
N LEU A 93 6.04 -15.27 -18.06
CA LEU A 93 5.44 -16.56 -17.75
C LEU A 93 6.52 -17.61 -17.47
N LEU A 94 6.29 -18.39 -16.41
CA LEU A 94 7.11 -19.50 -15.93
C LEU A 94 6.30 -20.80 -15.96
N ASN A 95 6.96 -21.93 -16.26
CA ASN A 95 6.34 -23.27 -16.25
C ASN A 95 6.84 -24.09 -15.05
N LEU A 96 6.00 -24.31 -14.04
CA LEU A 96 6.32 -25.13 -12.88
C LEU A 96 5.80 -26.56 -13.04
N VAL A 97 6.71 -27.52 -13.18
CA VAL A 97 6.39 -28.95 -13.06
C VAL A 97 6.30 -29.33 -11.58
N LEU A 98 5.11 -29.75 -11.15
CA LEU A 98 4.75 -29.94 -9.75
C LEU A 98 5.37 -31.19 -9.13
N ASN A 99 5.37 -32.34 -9.81
CA ASN A 99 5.69 -33.63 -9.18
C ASN A 99 7.12 -33.75 -8.60
N PRO A 100 8.20 -33.17 -9.18
CA PRO A 100 9.52 -33.12 -8.54
C PRO A 100 9.53 -32.34 -7.21
N CYS A 101 8.62 -31.38 -7.06
CA CYS A 101 8.50 -30.56 -5.85
C CYS A 101 7.65 -31.21 -4.76
N ILE A 102 6.96 -32.34 -5.03
CA ILE A 102 6.06 -32.98 -4.07
C ILE A 102 6.74 -34.14 -3.35
N SER A 103 6.69 -34.10 -2.02
CA SER A 103 7.03 -35.19 -1.09
C SER A 103 5.78 -35.79 -0.47
N TYR A 104 5.86 -37.07 -0.09
CA TYR A 104 4.81 -37.77 0.65
C TYR A 104 5.43 -38.48 1.85
N SER A 105 4.96 -38.16 3.05
CA SER A 105 5.40 -38.81 4.28
C SER A 105 4.28 -38.86 5.30
N ASN A 106 4.22 -39.91 6.11
CA ASN A 106 3.21 -40.07 7.17
C ASN A 106 1.75 -39.85 6.72
N GLY A 107 1.42 -40.24 5.48
CA GLY A 107 0.07 -40.06 4.90
C GLY A 107 -0.23 -38.66 4.36
N THR A 108 0.75 -37.75 4.34
CA THR A 108 0.57 -36.34 3.96
C THR A 108 1.44 -35.97 2.75
N TYR A 109 0.83 -35.32 1.75
CA TYR A 109 1.54 -34.68 0.65
C TYR A 109 1.98 -33.27 1.03
N SER A 110 3.20 -32.88 0.69
CA SER A 110 3.83 -31.59 1.04
C SER A 110 4.79 -31.14 -0.05
N LEU A 111 5.12 -29.86 -0.09
CA LEU A 111 6.19 -29.36 -0.96
C LEU A 111 7.55 -29.55 -0.29
N SER A 112 8.52 -30.02 -1.08
CA SER A 112 9.94 -30.00 -0.75
C SER A 112 10.60 -28.82 -1.46
N VAL A 113 11.08 -27.85 -0.70
CA VAL A 113 11.59 -26.57 -1.22
C VAL A 113 13.05 -26.67 -1.67
N GLU A 114 13.84 -27.57 -1.06
CA GLU A 114 15.29 -27.44 -0.91
C GLU A 114 16.14 -27.38 -2.19
N ASN A 115 15.66 -27.79 -3.37
CA ASN A 115 16.47 -27.78 -4.61
C ASN A 115 15.69 -27.52 -5.92
N GLN A 116 14.39 -27.21 -5.87
CA GLN A 116 13.59 -26.98 -7.10
C GLN A 116 12.85 -25.64 -7.08
N LEU A 117 12.28 -25.22 -5.96
CA LEU A 117 11.51 -23.97 -5.89
C LEU A 117 12.39 -22.73 -5.69
N SER A 118 13.60 -22.87 -5.13
CA SER A 118 14.55 -21.76 -4.92
C SER A 118 14.82 -20.97 -6.19
N SER A 119 15.13 -21.64 -7.31
CA SER A 119 15.37 -20.99 -8.61
C SER A 119 14.16 -20.19 -9.13
N TYR A 120 12.93 -20.66 -8.86
CA TYR A 120 11.72 -19.91 -9.19
C TYR A 120 11.54 -18.72 -8.26
N GLN A 121 11.81 -18.85 -6.96
CA GLN A 121 11.76 -17.71 -6.03
C GLN A 121 12.76 -16.63 -6.43
N ASP A 122 13.98 -17.00 -6.81
CA ASP A 122 14.99 -16.03 -7.22
C ASP A 122 14.65 -15.39 -8.57
N ALA A 123 14.05 -16.13 -9.51
CA ALA A 123 13.51 -15.56 -10.74
C ALA A 123 12.36 -14.58 -10.45
N VAL A 124 11.37 -15.00 -9.64
CA VAL A 124 10.21 -14.20 -9.25
C VAL A 124 10.64 -12.91 -8.54
N ARG A 125 11.57 -12.97 -7.58
CA ARG A 125 12.14 -11.78 -6.91
C ARG A 125 12.76 -10.80 -7.89
N ARG A 126 13.57 -11.27 -8.86
CA ARG A 126 14.17 -10.40 -9.89
C ARG A 126 13.09 -9.71 -10.73
N MET A 127 12.04 -10.44 -11.12
CA MET A 127 10.92 -9.89 -11.89
C MET A 127 10.11 -8.87 -11.08
N ASN A 128 9.72 -9.19 -9.85
CA ASN A 128 8.94 -8.29 -8.99
C ASN A 128 9.73 -7.01 -8.66
N ALA A 129 11.04 -7.11 -8.43
CA ALA A 129 11.92 -5.95 -8.21
C ALA A 129 11.98 -4.98 -9.41
N GLN A 130 11.70 -5.47 -10.63
CA GLN A 130 11.60 -4.66 -11.85
C GLN A 130 10.17 -4.18 -12.15
N GLY A 131 9.18 -4.50 -11.29
CA GLY A 131 7.77 -4.22 -11.53
C GLY A 131 7.13 -5.09 -12.61
N VAL A 132 7.72 -6.27 -12.91
CA VAL A 132 7.18 -7.23 -13.88
C VAL A 132 6.17 -8.15 -13.20
N THR A 133 4.99 -8.27 -13.78
CA THR A 133 3.93 -9.20 -13.35
C THR A 133 4.30 -10.63 -13.71
N VAL A 134 4.24 -11.56 -12.74
CA VAL A 134 4.60 -12.96 -12.99
C VAL A 134 3.36 -13.84 -13.15
N THR A 135 3.40 -14.67 -14.19
CA THR A 135 2.44 -15.73 -14.48
C THR A 135 3.10 -17.09 -14.30
N MET A 136 2.42 -18.04 -13.66
CA MET A 136 2.93 -19.39 -13.42
C MET A 136 1.96 -20.44 -13.97
N VAL A 137 2.43 -21.32 -14.86
CA VAL A 137 1.68 -22.49 -15.31
C VAL A 137 2.02 -23.68 -14.42
N LEU A 138 1.00 -24.31 -13.85
CA LEU A 138 1.12 -25.44 -12.93
C LEU A 138 0.91 -26.75 -13.71
N LEU A 139 1.96 -27.54 -13.85
CA LEU A 139 2.01 -28.72 -14.73
C LEU A 139 2.24 -30.01 -13.94
N MET A 140 1.48 -31.06 -14.21
CA MET A 140 1.64 -32.38 -13.58
C MET A 140 2.13 -33.39 -14.62
N ARG A 141 3.33 -33.96 -14.45
CA ARG A 141 3.85 -35.03 -15.32
C ARG A 141 3.61 -36.42 -14.72
N TRP A 142 3.89 -37.45 -15.50
CA TRP A 142 4.02 -38.81 -14.98
C TRP A 142 5.13 -38.87 -13.93
N ASP A 143 4.95 -39.75 -12.94
CA ASP A 143 5.92 -40.03 -11.89
C ASP A 143 5.86 -41.52 -11.58
N ASP A 144 7.01 -42.18 -11.41
CA ASP A 144 7.05 -43.63 -11.13
C ASP A 144 6.82 -43.95 -9.65
N ARG A 145 6.77 -42.93 -8.77
CA ARG A 145 6.40 -43.06 -7.36
C ARG A 145 4.89 -43.34 -7.22
N PRO A 146 4.46 -44.53 -6.74
CA PRO A 146 3.03 -44.90 -6.67
C PRO A 146 2.18 -43.92 -5.84
N GLU A 147 2.77 -43.33 -4.81
CA GLU A 147 2.12 -42.32 -3.98
C GLU A 147 1.85 -41.02 -4.74
N ILE A 148 2.71 -40.62 -5.68
CA ILE A 148 2.51 -39.44 -6.54
C ILE A 148 1.55 -39.74 -7.68
N GLN A 149 1.51 -40.98 -8.20
CA GLN A 149 0.48 -41.42 -9.16
C GLN A 149 -0.94 -41.29 -8.59
N ASN A 150 -1.11 -41.36 -7.26
CA ASN A 150 -2.41 -41.11 -6.63
C ASN A 150 -2.89 -39.66 -6.78
N LEU A 151 -2.00 -38.71 -7.05
CA LEU A 151 -2.35 -37.33 -7.35
C LEU A 151 -2.79 -37.11 -8.82
N ILE A 152 -2.58 -38.08 -9.71
CA ILE A 152 -3.09 -38.08 -11.09
C ILE A 152 -4.52 -38.64 -11.12
N TYR A 153 -5.42 -37.99 -11.87
CA TYR A 153 -6.81 -38.41 -12.02
C TYR A 153 -6.92 -39.87 -12.47
N ALA A 154 -7.75 -40.66 -11.77
CA ALA A 154 -7.78 -42.12 -11.90
C ALA A 154 -7.98 -42.64 -13.34
N GLY A 155 -8.77 -41.93 -14.17
CA GLY A 155 -8.97 -42.31 -15.57
C GLY A 155 -7.71 -42.17 -16.44
N GLY A 156 -6.82 -41.23 -16.12
CA GLY A 156 -5.61 -40.92 -16.88
C GLY A 156 -4.33 -41.52 -16.32
N ARG A 157 -4.40 -42.50 -15.42
CA ARG A 157 -3.20 -43.12 -14.78
C ARG A 157 -2.50 -44.13 -15.68
N GLU A 158 -1.98 -43.67 -16.80
CA GLU A 158 -1.10 -44.43 -17.68
C GLU A 158 0.10 -43.59 -18.15
N SER A 159 1.28 -44.21 -18.22
CA SER A 159 2.51 -43.54 -18.66
C SER A 159 2.49 -43.27 -20.17
N GLY A 160 2.94 -42.08 -20.60
CA GLY A 160 3.13 -41.78 -22.02
C GLY A 160 2.52 -40.46 -22.50
N HIS A 161 1.89 -39.69 -21.61
CA HIS A 161 1.32 -38.38 -21.91
C HIS A 161 2.20 -37.25 -21.36
N LEU A 162 2.07 -36.06 -21.96
CA LEU A 162 2.93 -34.92 -21.62
C LEU A 162 2.58 -34.35 -20.24
N TYR A 163 1.29 -34.14 -19.96
CA TYR A 163 0.79 -33.70 -18.66
C TYR A 163 -0.58 -34.31 -18.35
N TYR A 164 -0.94 -34.31 -17.06
CA TYR A 164 -2.03 -35.09 -16.50
C TYR A 164 -3.02 -34.25 -15.70
N ALA A 165 -4.30 -34.59 -15.78
CA ALA A 165 -5.33 -33.99 -14.95
C ALA A 165 -5.19 -34.43 -13.48
N LEU A 166 -5.57 -33.55 -12.55
CA LEU A 166 -5.35 -33.76 -11.12
C LEU A 166 -6.45 -34.62 -10.49
N ASN A 167 -6.08 -35.49 -9.55
CA ASN A 167 -7.04 -36.26 -8.76
C ASN A 167 -7.57 -35.45 -7.58
N THR A 168 -8.73 -34.85 -7.79
CA THR A 168 -9.52 -34.19 -6.74
C THR A 168 -10.77 -34.96 -6.35
N GLN A 169 -11.03 -36.11 -6.98
CA GLN A 169 -12.19 -36.95 -6.68
C GLN A 169 -11.95 -37.81 -5.42
N ASP A 170 -10.76 -38.42 -5.31
CA ASP A 170 -10.34 -39.06 -4.07
C ASP A 170 -10.09 -38.02 -2.96
N GLU A 171 -10.51 -38.32 -1.74
CA GLU A 171 -10.38 -37.40 -0.60
C GLU A 171 -8.94 -37.19 -0.15
N THR A 172 -8.12 -38.25 -0.16
CA THR A 172 -6.71 -38.16 0.25
C THR A 172 -5.92 -37.32 -0.75
N ALA A 173 -6.12 -37.56 -2.05
CA ALA A 173 -5.49 -36.80 -3.11
C ALA A 173 -5.97 -35.33 -3.16
N ARG A 174 -7.28 -35.08 -2.98
CA ARG A 174 -7.83 -33.71 -2.90
C ARG A 174 -7.26 -32.91 -1.73
N ASN A 175 -7.17 -33.52 -0.55
CA ASN A 175 -6.54 -32.90 0.61
C ASN A 175 -5.03 -32.70 0.40
N GLY A 176 -4.37 -33.62 -0.30
CA GLY A 176 -2.99 -33.48 -0.75
C GLY A 176 -2.79 -32.27 -1.66
N TRP A 177 -3.62 -32.11 -2.69
CA TRP A 177 -3.58 -30.96 -3.59
C TRP A 177 -3.87 -29.64 -2.88
N LEU A 178 -4.84 -29.61 -1.97
CA LEU A 178 -5.11 -28.41 -1.16
C LEU A 178 -3.89 -28.02 -0.32
N ASN A 179 -3.20 -28.99 0.31
CA ASN A 179 -2.00 -28.72 1.11
C ASN A 179 -0.82 -28.25 0.24
N VAL A 180 -0.59 -28.91 -0.90
CA VAL A 180 0.46 -28.55 -1.87
C VAL A 180 0.24 -27.14 -2.42
N PHE A 181 -0.97 -26.82 -2.87
CA PHE A 181 -1.27 -25.47 -3.36
C PHE A 181 -1.23 -24.43 -2.24
N SER A 182 -1.68 -24.73 -1.01
CA SER A 182 -1.59 -23.79 0.11
C SER A 182 -0.14 -23.45 0.47
N GLN A 183 0.76 -24.44 0.41
CA GLN A 183 2.19 -24.20 0.59
C GLN A 183 2.78 -23.41 -0.60
N LEU A 184 2.39 -23.74 -1.84
CA LEU A 184 2.88 -23.06 -3.03
C LEU A 184 2.50 -21.57 -3.03
N THR A 185 1.22 -21.27 -2.78
CA THR A 185 0.74 -19.89 -2.80
C THR A 185 1.29 -19.08 -1.62
N ALA A 186 1.55 -19.70 -0.47
CA ALA A 186 2.22 -19.06 0.66
C ALA A 186 3.72 -18.77 0.42
N ILE A 187 4.40 -19.55 -0.42
CA ILE A 187 5.79 -19.27 -0.86
C ILE A 187 5.85 -18.06 -1.80
N PHE A 188 4.77 -17.81 -2.56
CA PHE A 188 4.67 -16.79 -3.60
C PHE A 188 3.56 -15.75 -3.33
N SER A 189 3.44 -15.28 -2.08
CA SER A 189 2.50 -14.22 -1.68
C SER A 189 3.14 -13.01 -0.98
N SER A 190 4.47 -12.93 -0.87
CA SER A 190 5.15 -11.79 -0.23
C SER A 190 5.37 -10.63 -1.21
N GLN A 191 5.49 -9.41 -0.69
CA GLN A 191 5.66 -8.20 -1.51
C GLN A 191 6.89 -8.26 -2.43
N ASP A 192 7.95 -8.96 -2.01
CA ASP A 192 9.20 -9.16 -2.76
C ASP A 192 9.21 -10.43 -3.62
N CYS A 193 8.30 -11.38 -3.38
CA CYS A 193 8.26 -12.67 -4.06
C CYS A 193 6.80 -13.14 -4.22
N HIS A 194 6.13 -12.69 -5.28
CA HIS A 194 4.73 -12.99 -5.58
C HIS A 194 4.47 -13.36 -7.04
N ILE A 195 3.47 -14.21 -7.22
CA ILE A 195 2.90 -14.58 -8.52
C ILE A 195 1.44 -14.08 -8.55
N ASP A 196 1.13 -13.24 -9.53
CA ASP A 196 -0.19 -12.64 -9.70
C ASP A 196 -1.14 -13.57 -10.49
N ASN A 197 -0.62 -14.26 -11.52
CA ASN A 197 -1.44 -15.05 -12.43
C ASN A 197 -1.07 -16.54 -12.34
N TRP A 198 -2.06 -17.40 -12.08
CA TRP A 198 -1.87 -18.84 -11.89
C TRP A 198 -2.68 -19.61 -12.94
N ILE A 199 -2.00 -20.23 -13.89
CA ILE A 199 -2.61 -21.06 -14.93
C ILE A 199 -2.57 -22.52 -14.47
N LEU A 200 -3.70 -23.23 -14.47
CA LEU A 200 -3.76 -24.63 -14.05
C LEU A 200 -3.72 -25.58 -15.26
N GLY A 201 -2.67 -26.40 -15.39
CA GLY A 201 -2.46 -27.24 -16.57
C GLY A 201 -2.25 -26.42 -17.85
N ASN A 202 -2.25 -27.11 -19.00
CA ASN A 202 -2.10 -26.48 -20.31
C ASN A 202 -3.14 -27.05 -21.28
N GLU A 203 -3.74 -26.20 -22.12
CA GLU A 203 -4.69 -26.56 -23.19
C GLU A 203 -5.75 -27.59 -22.73
N ALA A 204 -6.49 -27.24 -21.68
CA ALA A 204 -7.35 -28.15 -20.93
C ALA A 204 -8.50 -28.77 -21.74
N ASN A 205 -8.81 -28.20 -22.91
CA ASN A 205 -9.80 -28.70 -23.85
C ASN A 205 -9.32 -29.88 -24.72
N GLN A 206 -8.02 -30.17 -24.76
CA GLN A 206 -7.47 -31.28 -25.55
C GLN A 206 -7.73 -32.66 -24.91
N TYR A 207 -7.82 -33.69 -25.76
CA TYR A 207 -7.92 -35.09 -25.32
C TYR A 207 -7.17 -36.04 -26.26
N GLY A 208 -6.91 -37.27 -25.80
CA GLY A 208 -6.14 -38.26 -26.56
C GLY A 208 -4.64 -38.24 -26.23
N THR A 209 -3.82 -38.89 -27.06
CA THR A 209 -2.43 -39.24 -26.70
C THR A 209 -1.54 -38.04 -26.43
N ASN A 210 -1.77 -36.92 -27.09
CA ASN A 210 -0.94 -35.73 -27.02
C ASN A 210 -1.51 -34.64 -26.08
N ALA A 211 -2.56 -34.95 -25.32
CA ALA A 211 -3.23 -33.95 -24.49
C ALA A 211 -2.32 -33.41 -23.37
N TYR A 212 -2.33 -32.09 -23.18
CA TYR A 212 -1.57 -31.39 -22.14
C TYR A 212 -2.32 -31.26 -20.80
N ASN A 213 -3.42 -32.00 -20.62
CA ASN A 213 -4.14 -32.19 -19.36
C ASN A 213 -4.89 -33.53 -19.38
N TYR A 214 -4.17 -34.65 -19.52
CA TYR A 214 -4.76 -35.95 -19.83
C TYR A 214 -5.65 -36.51 -18.71
N THR A 215 -6.89 -36.88 -19.06
CA THR A 215 -7.91 -37.46 -18.17
C THR A 215 -8.20 -38.94 -18.42
N GLY A 216 -7.69 -39.52 -19.51
CA GLY A 216 -8.13 -40.82 -20.03
C GLY A 216 -9.56 -40.84 -20.60
N SER A 217 -10.17 -39.67 -20.84
CA SER A 217 -11.53 -39.56 -21.37
C SER A 217 -11.62 -38.56 -22.52
N SER A 218 -12.46 -38.87 -23.51
CA SER A 218 -12.90 -37.94 -24.56
C SER A 218 -14.31 -37.39 -24.32
N ASP A 219 -14.89 -37.62 -23.14
CA ASP A 219 -16.18 -37.03 -22.76
C ASP A 219 -15.99 -35.61 -22.19
N LEU A 220 -16.65 -34.64 -22.83
CA LEU A 220 -16.63 -33.22 -22.48
C LEU A 220 -17.03 -32.98 -21.02
N ASN A 221 -18.10 -33.66 -20.56
CA ASN A 221 -18.62 -33.44 -19.21
C ASN A 221 -17.65 -33.96 -18.15
N THR A 222 -17.04 -35.12 -18.37
CA THR A 222 -16.02 -35.71 -17.51
C THR A 222 -14.82 -34.77 -17.41
N ASN A 223 -14.27 -34.36 -18.56
CA ASN A 223 -13.06 -33.54 -18.61
C ASN A 223 -13.29 -32.16 -17.95
N ALA A 224 -14.40 -31.49 -18.28
CA ALA A 224 -14.77 -30.22 -17.66
C ALA A 224 -15.04 -30.35 -16.15
N SER A 225 -15.60 -31.47 -15.67
CA SER A 225 -15.86 -31.67 -14.23
C SER A 225 -14.58 -31.92 -13.43
N VAL A 226 -13.67 -32.75 -13.95
CA VAL A 226 -12.36 -33.01 -13.33
C VAL A 226 -11.53 -31.72 -13.26
N TYR A 227 -11.54 -30.95 -14.35
CA TYR A 227 -10.80 -29.69 -14.40
C TYR A 227 -11.43 -28.62 -13.48
N ALA A 228 -12.75 -28.46 -13.47
CA ALA A 228 -13.44 -27.51 -12.59
C ALA A 228 -13.20 -27.77 -11.10
N GLU A 229 -13.23 -29.03 -10.66
CA GLU A 229 -12.93 -29.38 -9.26
C GLU A 229 -11.44 -29.13 -8.92
N SER A 230 -10.52 -29.39 -9.86
CA SER A 230 -9.10 -29.07 -9.69
C SER A 230 -8.86 -27.56 -9.56
N PHE A 231 -9.56 -26.77 -10.38
CA PHE A 231 -9.55 -25.31 -10.35
C PHE A 231 -10.13 -24.77 -9.03
N ARG A 232 -11.20 -25.38 -8.53
CA ARG A 232 -11.82 -25.04 -7.24
C ARG A 232 -10.83 -25.22 -6.07
N VAL A 233 -10.03 -26.28 -6.07
CA VAL A 233 -9.00 -26.52 -5.04
C VAL A 233 -7.86 -25.49 -5.12
N LEU A 234 -7.43 -25.09 -6.32
CA LEU A 234 -6.47 -24.00 -6.49
C LEU A 234 -7.03 -22.66 -5.98
N ASN A 235 -8.27 -22.31 -6.33
CA ASN A 235 -8.94 -21.09 -5.85
C ASN A 235 -9.03 -21.03 -4.32
N GLN A 236 -9.26 -22.16 -3.64
CA GLN A 236 -9.26 -22.22 -2.18
C GLN A 236 -7.89 -21.87 -1.57
N ALA A 237 -6.79 -22.34 -2.17
CA ALA A 237 -5.43 -22.01 -1.74
C ALA A 237 -5.06 -20.54 -2.05
N LEU A 238 -5.47 -20.00 -3.20
CA LEU A 238 -5.24 -18.60 -3.56
C LEU A 238 -5.98 -17.65 -2.62
N ALA A 239 -7.25 -17.92 -2.31
CA ALA A 239 -8.03 -17.13 -1.36
C ALA A 239 -7.47 -17.14 0.07
N ALA A 240 -6.75 -18.20 0.45
CA ALA A 240 -6.08 -18.32 1.74
C ALA A 240 -4.66 -17.71 1.79
N SER A 241 -4.06 -17.39 0.63
CA SER A 241 -2.64 -16.99 0.51
C SER A 241 -2.31 -15.59 1.05
N GLY A 242 -3.31 -14.72 1.17
CA GLY A 242 -3.15 -13.29 1.50
C GLY A 242 -2.76 -12.40 0.31
N ASN A 243 -2.43 -12.96 -0.87
CA ASN A 243 -2.16 -12.16 -2.07
C ASN A 243 -3.46 -11.70 -2.72
N GLY A 244 -3.84 -10.44 -2.50
CA GLY A 244 -5.05 -9.82 -3.07
C GLY A 244 -5.04 -9.60 -4.59
N ASN A 245 -3.88 -9.71 -5.25
CA ASN A 245 -3.77 -9.61 -6.71
C ASN A 245 -3.98 -10.97 -7.40
N ALA A 246 -3.87 -12.08 -6.67
CA ALA A 246 -3.75 -13.41 -7.25
C ALA A 246 -5.03 -13.88 -7.97
N ARG A 247 -4.88 -14.38 -9.20
CA ARG A 247 -5.99 -14.87 -10.06
C ARG A 247 -5.67 -16.22 -10.67
N ALA A 248 -6.68 -17.09 -10.74
CA ALA A 248 -6.60 -18.36 -11.46
C ALA A 248 -7.10 -18.23 -12.91
N TYR A 249 -6.44 -18.93 -13.83
CA TYR A 249 -6.68 -18.90 -15.27
C TYR A 249 -6.85 -20.31 -15.85
N ILE A 250 -7.93 -20.54 -16.62
CA ILE A 250 -8.12 -21.76 -17.42
C ILE A 250 -7.32 -21.63 -18.72
N SER A 251 -6.43 -22.59 -19.01
CA SER A 251 -5.67 -22.64 -20.27
C SER A 251 -6.50 -23.31 -21.38
N LEU A 252 -6.63 -22.66 -22.54
CA LEU A 252 -7.34 -23.14 -23.73
C LEU A 252 -6.54 -22.84 -25.00
N ASP A 253 -6.56 -23.78 -25.95
CA ASP A 253 -5.95 -23.59 -27.27
C ASP A 253 -6.81 -22.71 -28.21
N HIS A 254 -6.27 -22.35 -29.37
CA HIS A 254 -6.92 -21.46 -30.35
C HIS A 254 -8.23 -22.00 -30.97
N ASN A 255 -8.64 -23.26 -30.71
CA ASN A 255 -9.76 -23.91 -31.38
C ASN A 255 -11.12 -23.45 -30.83
N TRP A 256 -11.62 -22.30 -31.29
CA TRP A 256 -12.89 -21.73 -30.80
C TRP A 256 -14.11 -22.63 -31.05
N THR A 257 -14.36 -23.03 -32.29
CA THR A 257 -15.37 -24.06 -32.66
C THR A 257 -14.78 -25.27 -33.38
N ALA A 258 -13.49 -25.21 -33.76
CA ALA A 258 -12.76 -26.37 -34.25
C ALA A 258 -12.60 -27.45 -33.18
N THR A 259 -12.36 -28.69 -33.61
CA THR A 259 -12.16 -29.86 -32.74
C THR A 259 -10.94 -30.64 -33.20
N ASP A 260 -9.89 -29.92 -33.61
CA ASP A 260 -8.78 -30.48 -34.37
C ASP A 260 -7.77 -31.19 -33.44
N THR A 261 -7.70 -30.77 -32.17
CA THR A 261 -6.87 -31.32 -31.07
C THR A 261 -7.68 -31.90 -29.91
N GLY A 262 -9.01 -31.72 -29.91
CA GLY A 262 -9.88 -32.15 -28.81
C GLY A 262 -11.25 -31.48 -28.82
N HIS A 263 -11.76 -31.10 -27.65
CA HIS A 263 -12.98 -30.30 -27.54
C HIS A 263 -12.73 -28.87 -28.03
N SER A 264 -13.75 -28.26 -28.64
CA SER A 264 -13.66 -26.83 -28.94
C SER A 264 -13.57 -26.01 -27.66
N GLY A 265 -12.68 -25.02 -27.63
CA GLY A 265 -12.44 -24.13 -26.50
C GLY A 265 -13.72 -23.44 -26.03
N LYS A 266 -14.62 -23.07 -26.95
CA LYS A 266 -15.95 -22.54 -26.57
C LYS A 266 -16.78 -23.55 -25.78
N GLN A 267 -16.93 -24.78 -26.29
CA GLN A 267 -17.73 -25.81 -25.61
C GLN A 267 -17.11 -26.22 -24.27
N PHE A 268 -15.78 -26.27 -24.20
CA PHE A 268 -15.06 -26.58 -22.97
C PHE A 268 -15.20 -25.46 -21.94
N LEU A 269 -15.08 -24.19 -22.35
CA LEU A 269 -15.31 -23.04 -21.48
C LEU A 269 -16.75 -23.02 -20.93
N ASP A 270 -17.75 -23.19 -21.81
CA ASP A 270 -19.16 -23.24 -21.42
C ASP A 270 -19.43 -24.36 -20.40
N ALA A 271 -18.85 -25.55 -20.62
CA ALA A 271 -18.97 -26.68 -19.71
C ALA A 271 -18.21 -26.45 -18.39
N PHE A 272 -16.98 -25.96 -18.44
CA PHE A 272 -16.16 -25.65 -17.26
C PHE A 272 -16.85 -24.65 -16.34
N VAL A 273 -17.30 -23.51 -16.87
CA VAL A 273 -17.99 -22.48 -16.08
C VAL A 273 -19.27 -23.05 -15.48
N GLN A 274 -20.03 -23.87 -16.22
CA GLN A 274 -21.21 -24.56 -15.67
C GLN A 274 -20.85 -25.48 -14.50
N LYS A 275 -19.78 -26.29 -14.59
CA LYS A 275 -19.38 -27.20 -13.50
C LYS A 275 -18.86 -26.44 -12.28
N LEU A 276 -18.02 -25.42 -12.51
CA LEU A 276 -17.45 -24.60 -11.45
C LEU A 276 -18.55 -23.86 -10.67
N THR A 277 -19.41 -23.12 -11.37
CA THR A 277 -20.48 -22.31 -10.75
C THR A 277 -21.60 -23.13 -10.11
N ALA A 278 -21.79 -24.40 -10.51
CA ALA A 278 -22.69 -25.33 -9.82
C ALA A 278 -22.18 -25.72 -8.42
N SER A 279 -20.86 -25.63 -8.17
CA SER A 279 -20.24 -25.92 -6.87
C SER A 279 -19.99 -24.65 -6.03
N ASP A 280 -19.62 -23.55 -6.67
CA ASP A 280 -19.41 -22.23 -6.06
C ASP A 280 -19.84 -21.14 -7.07
N PRO A 281 -21.03 -20.55 -6.90
CA PRO A 281 -21.55 -19.52 -7.81
C PRO A 281 -20.71 -18.25 -7.92
N ASN A 282 -19.78 -18.01 -6.98
CA ASN A 282 -18.94 -16.82 -6.94
C ASN A 282 -17.45 -17.12 -7.23
N ALA A 283 -17.13 -18.35 -7.64
CA ALA A 283 -15.75 -18.76 -7.89
C ALA A 283 -15.07 -17.82 -8.91
N PRO A 284 -13.93 -17.18 -8.56
CA PRO A 284 -13.19 -16.37 -9.50
C PRO A 284 -12.57 -17.25 -10.58
N TRP A 285 -12.59 -16.82 -11.82
CA TRP A 285 -11.90 -17.47 -12.95
C TRP A 285 -11.60 -16.44 -14.04
N SER A 286 -10.61 -16.73 -14.86
CA SER A 286 -10.19 -15.93 -16.02
C SER A 286 -9.60 -16.88 -17.09
N VAL A 287 -9.35 -16.41 -18.31
CA VAL A 287 -8.93 -17.28 -19.44
C VAL A 287 -7.50 -17.00 -19.86
N ALA A 288 -6.67 -18.04 -19.88
CA ALA A 288 -5.38 -18.07 -20.53
C ALA A 288 -5.60 -18.68 -21.93
N TRP A 289 -5.59 -17.85 -22.96
CA TRP A 289 -5.87 -18.25 -24.34
C TRP A 289 -4.57 -18.33 -25.15
N HIS A 290 -4.45 -19.29 -26.05
CA HIS A 290 -3.27 -19.46 -26.91
C HIS A 290 -3.59 -19.03 -28.35
N PRO A 291 -3.52 -17.72 -28.72
CA PRO A 291 -4.01 -17.18 -30.00
C PRO A 291 -3.05 -17.43 -31.18
N TYR A 292 -2.53 -18.64 -31.29
CA TYR A 292 -1.69 -19.07 -32.40
C TYR A 292 -2.36 -18.79 -33.77
N ALA A 293 -1.54 -18.42 -34.76
CA ALA A 293 -2.00 -18.33 -36.13
C ALA A 293 -2.38 -19.73 -36.63
N PRO A 294 -3.54 -19.94 -37.29
CA PRO A 294 -3.93 -21.25 -37.83
C PRO A 294 -2.93 -21.87 -38.83
N VAL A 295 -2.00 -21.06 -39.35
CA VAL A 295 -0.85 -21.49 -40.13
C VAL A 295 0.42 -20.92 -39.49
N LEU A 296 1.19 -21.78 -38.83
CA LEU A 296 2.36 -21.40 -38.02
C LEU A 296 3.66 -21.18 -38.82
N SER A 297 3.75 -21.71 -40.04
CA SER A 297 4.91 -21.58 -40.94
C SER A 297 4.45 -21.56 -42.40
N SER A 298 5.07 -20.71 -43.24
CA SER A 298 4.80 -20.62 -44.68
C SER A 298 5.45 -21.73 -45.53
N SER A 299 6.07 -22.73 -44.91
CA SER A 299 6.54 -23.93 -45.62
C SER A 299 5.39 -24.82 -46.14
N ALA A 300 4.16 -24.56 -45.69
CA ALA A 300 2.90 -25.12 -46.21
C ALA A 300 2.52 -24.52 -47.60
N ASN A 301 3.35 -24.84 -48.59
CA ASN A 301 3.31 -24.41 -49.99
C ASN A 301 1.90 -24.43 -50.64
N THR A 302 1.36 -23.26 -51.02
CA THR A 302 0.38 -22.98 -52.10
C THR A 302 -0.07 -21.51 -52.06
N ALA A 303 -0.76 -21.03 -53.10
CA ALA A 303 -1.16 -19.63 -53.37
C ALA A 303 -2.01 -18.87 -52.32
N TRP A 304 -2.10 -19.36 -51.09
CA TRP A 304 -2.69 -18.72 -49.90
C TRP A 304 -1.74 -17.70 -49.23
N GLU A 305 -0.46 -17.72 -49.62
CA GLU A 305 0.68 -17.00 -49.04
C GLU A 305 0.50 -15.49 -48.81
N ASN A 306 -0.46 -14.83 -49.47
CA ASN A 306 -0.75 -13.40 -49.32
C ASN A 306 -1.85 -13.06 -48.27
N LYS A 307 -2.35 -14.02 -47.48
CA LYS A 307 -3.44 -13.81 -46.50
C LYS A 307 -3.25 -14.52 -45.15
N VAL A 308 -2.09 -15.14 -44.93
CA VAL A 308 -1.91 -16.33 -44.09
C VAL A 308 -2.24 -16.14 -42.60
N ILE A 309 -1.98 -14.96 -42.03
CA ILE A 309 -2.04 -14.75 -40.57
C ILE A 309 -3.40 -14.20 -40.10
N TRP A 310 -4.03 -13.33 -40.90
CA TRP A 310 -5.14 -12.47 -40.44
C TRP A 310 -6.52 -12.86 -40.99
N ASN A 311 -6.55 -13.48 -42.18
CA ASN A 311 -7.75 -13.92 -42.88
C ASN A 311 -7.59 -15.38 -43.34
N SER A 312 -7.02 -16.22 -42.48
CA SER A 312 -6.87 -17.66 -42.71
C SER A 312 -8.24 -18.32 -42.86
N PRO A 313 -8.41 -19.35 -43.71
CA PRO A 313 -9.67 -20.07 -43.84
C PRO A 313 -10.16 -20.60 -42.47
N GLY A 314 -11.36 -20.17 -42.07
CA GLY A 314 -11.94 -20.51 -40.76
C GLY A 314 -11.77 -19.44 -39.68
N VAL A 315 -11.05 -18.34 -39.93
CA VAL A 315 -11.05 -17.15 -39.06
C VAL A 315 -12.15 -16.20 -39.52
N THR A 316 -13.13 -15.92 -38.65
CA THR A 316 -14.17 -14.90 -38.87
C THR A 316 -14.38 -14.05 -37.60
N HIS A 317 -15.00 -12.89 -37.74
CA HIS A 317 -15.33 -11.96 -36.65
C HIS A 317 -16.69 -12.26 -36.00
N ASP A 318 -17.11 -13.53 -36.00
CA ASP A 318 -18.39 -13.98 -35.46
C ASP A 318 -18.23 -15.29 -34.66
N LEU A 319 -19.23 -15.62 -33.85
CA LEU A 319 -19.17 -16.75 -32.91
C LEU A 319 -19.03 -18.14 -33.58
N ASN A 320 -19.23 -18.25 -34.91
CA ASN A 320 -19.03 -19.48 -35.67
C ASN A 320 -17.61 -19.63 -36.22
N THR A 321 -16.68 -18.71 -35.92
CA THR A 321 -15.27 -18.85 -36.29
C THR A 321 -14.70 -20.18 -35.79
N ARG A 322 -13.88 -20.85 -36.61
CA ARG A 322 -13.18 -22.09 -36.21
C ARG A 322 -12.13 -21.79 -35.15
N TYR A 323 -11.40 -20.69 -35.32
CA TYR A 323 -10.26 -20.30 -34.52
C TYR A 323 -10.41 -18.88 -33.98
N VAL A 324 -9.83 -18.59 -32.81
CA VAL A 324 -9.61 -17.21 -32.35
C VAL A 324 -8.11 -16.97 -32.19
N CYS A 325 -7.61 -16.02 -32.97
CA CYS A 325 -6.22 -15.58 -33.01
C CYS A 325 -6.15 -14.04 -32.96
N GLY A 326 -4.96 -13.46 -33.18
CA GLY A 326 -4.73 -12.01 -33.07
C GLY A 326 -5.68 -11.10 -33.87
N SER A 327 -6.21 -11.52 -35.03
CA SER A 327 -7.12 -10.68 -35.83
C SER A 327 -8.57 -10.64 -35.35
N ASN A 328 -9.05 -11.64 -34.62
CA ASN A 328 -10.45 -11.77 -34.19
C ASN A 328 -10.61 -12.00 -32.67
N LEU A 329 -9.66 -11.50 -31.86
CA LEU A 329 -9.68 -11.61 -30.40
C LEU A 329 -10.98 -11.10 -29.77
N GLU A 330 -11.64 -10.14 -30.41
CA GLU A 330 -12.94 -9.60 -29.96
C GLU A 330 -14.04 -10.65 -29.93
N VAL A 331 -13.94 -11.76 -30.68
CA VAL A 331 -14.90 -12.87 -30.60
C VAL A 331 -14.85 -13.52 -29.22
N LEU A 332 -13.66 -13.87 -28.73
CA LEU A 332 -13.45 -14.42 -27.38
C LEU A 332 -13.82 -13.39 -26.31
N THR A 333 -13.30 -12.17 -26.40
CA THR A 333 -13.43 -11.19 -25.32
C THR A 333 -14.85 -10.67 -25.19
N ASN A 334 -15.55 -10.41 -26.30
CA ASN A 334 -16.97 -10.04 -26.25
C ASN A 334 -17.82 -11.22 -25.79
N TYR A 335 -17.49 -12.46 -26.16
CA TYR A 335 -18.23 -13.62 -25.65
C TYR A 335 -18.13 -13.72 -24.12
N ILE A 336 -16.93 -13.59 -23.54
CA ILE A 336 -16.75 -13.63 -22.08
C ILE A 336 -17.50 -12.45 -21.42
N LYS A 337 -17.25 -11.23 -21.91
CA LYS A 337 -17.84 -9.99 -21.38
C LYS A 337 -19.38 -10.00 -21.40
N ASN A 338 -19.98 -10.53 -22.47
CA ASN A 338 -21.43 -10.54 -22.65
C ASN A 338 -22.15 -11.67 -21.89
N ASN A 339 -21.49 -12.81 -21.64
CA ASN A 339 -22.10 -13.94 -20.91
C ASN A 339 -21.84 -13.88 -19.40
N TRP A 340 -20.68 -13.39 -18.95
CA TRP A 340 -20.26 -13.44 -17.55
C TRP A 340 -19.73 -12.11 -16.98
N GLY A 341 -19.54 -11.09 -17.81
CA GLY A 341 -19.11 -9.75 -17.37
C GLY A 341 -17.59 -9.52 -17.43
N SER A 342 -17.18 -8.28 -17.21
CA SER A 342 -15.80 -7.81 -17.39
C SER A 342 -14.82 -8.16 -16.26
N SER A 343 -15.30 -8.81 -15.19
CA SER A 343 -14.48 -9.34 -14.09
C SER A 343 -13.68 -10.58 -14.49
N HIS A 344 -14.13 -11.32 -15.51
CA HIS A 344 -13.41 -12.47 -16.05
C HIS A 344 -12.46 -11.99 -17.14
N ARG A 345 -11.16 -11.99 -16.84
CA ARG A 345 -10.13 -11.37 -17.68
C ARG A 345 -9.53 -12.38 -18.65
N VAL A 346 -8.83 -11.88 -19.66
CA VAL A 346 -8.09 -12.72 -20.62
C VAL A 346 -6.60 -12.38 -20.54
N ILE A 347 -5.74 -13.39 -20.56
CA ILE A 347 -4.33 -13.24 -20.94
C ILE A 347 -4.07 -14.11 -22.16
N LEU A 348 -3.22 -13.62 -23.07
CA LEU A 348 -2.72 -14.42 -24.18
C LEU A 348 -1.41 -15.03 -23.68
N SER A 349 -1.47 -16.28 -23.22
CA SER A 349 -0.38 -16.90 -22.43
C SER A 349 0.65 -17.62 -23.26
N GLU A 350 0.29 -18.02 -24.49
CA GLU A 350 1.18 -18.77 -25.37
C GLU A 350 0.86 -18.45 -26.83
N GLN A 351 1.79 -17.78 -27.52
CA GLN A 351 1.73 -17.63 -28.97
C GLN A 351 3.10 -17.34 -29.57
N GLY A 352 3.30 -17.74 -30.82
CA GLY A 352 4.49 -17.45 -31.61
C GLY A 352 4.23 -17.71 -33.10
N TYR A 353 5.21 -17.37 -33.93
CA TYR A 353 5.22 -17.70 -35.36
C TYR A 353 6.59 -18.26 -35.72
N ASP A 354 6.62 -19.36 -36.47
CA ASP A 354 7.84 -20.07 -36.81
C ASP A 354 8.63 -19.32 -37.88
N ALA A 355 9.76 -18.74 -37.48
CA ALA A 355 10.64 -17.99 -38.36
C ALA A 355 11.27 -18.85 -39.48
N SER A 356 11.15 -20.18 -39.43
CA SER A 356 11.56 -21.05 -40.55
C SER A 356 10.78 -20.74 -41.85
N GLY A 357 9.54 -20.26 -41.72
CA GLY A 357 8.73 -19.81 -42.85
C GLY A 357 9.13 -18.41 -43.34
N SER A 358 9.15 -17.43 -42.44
CA SER A 358 9.54 -16.05 -42.74
C SER A 358 9.75 -15.23 -41.46
N THR A 359 10.93 -14.61 -41.32
CA THR A 359 11.23 -13.65 -40.25
C THR A 359 10.44 -12.35 -40.36
N ALA A 360 10.03 -11.96 -41.57
CA ALA A 360 9.16 -10.81 -41.79
C ALA A 360 7.73 -11.08 -41.30
N TYR A 361 7.20 -12.29 -41.56
CA TYR A 361 5.91 -12.70 -41.01
C TYR A 361 5.95 -12.90 -39.49
N GLN A 362 7.05 -13.42 -38.94
CA GLN A 362 7.22 -13.45 -37.48
C GLN A 362 7.16 -12.04 -36.87
N SER A 363 7.88 -11.08 -37.46
CA SER A 363 7.89 -9.69 -37.00
C SER A 363 6.50 -9.05 -37.05
N ALA A 364 5.76 -9.29 -38.13
CA ALA A 364 4.39 -8.77 -38.28
C ALA A 364 3.37 -9.47 -37.37
N PHE A 365 3.53 -10.78 -37.11
CA PHE A 365 2.72 -11.53 -36.16
C PHE A 365 2.85 -10.96 -34.75
N LEU A 366 4.08 -10.69 -34.30
CA LEU A 366 4.36 -10.07 -33.00
C LEU A 366 3.70 -8.69 -32.88
N ALA A 367 3.97 -7.79 -33.83
CA ALA A 367 3.48 -6.42 -33.77
C ALA A 367 1.93 -6.32 -33.73
N TYR A 368 1.23 -7.00 -34.65
CA TYR A 368 -0.23 -6.99 -34.66
C TYR A 368 -0.78 -7.66 -33.39
N THR A 369 -0.34 -8.87 -33.04
CA THR A 369 -0.89 -9.59 -31.87
C THR A 369 -0.67 -8.80 -30.58
N PHE A 370 0.45 -8.09 -30.46
CA PHE A 370 0.67 -7.13 -29.39
C PHE A 370 -0.35 -5.99 -29.40
N TYR A 371 -0.53 -5.29 -30.53
CA TYR A 371 -1.48 -4.18 -30.61
C TYR A 371 -2.94 -4.62 -30.41
N ALA A 372 -3.36 -5.75 -30.98
CA ALA A 372 -4.69 -6.32 -30.78
C ALA A 372 -4.97 -6.64 -29.31
N ALA A 373 -3.96 -7.12 -28.56
CA ALA A 373 -4.05 -7.28 -27.12
C ALA A 373 -4.03 -5.93 -26.36
N GLN A 374 -3.13 -5.02 -26.72
CA GLN A 374 -2.96 -3.72 -26.06
C GLN A 374 -4.26 -2.90 -26.07
N PHE A 375 -4.91 -2.81 -27.23
CA PHE A 375 -6.10 -1.99 -27.43
C PHE A 375 -7.43 -2.72 -27.12
N ASN A 376 -7.40 -4.00 -26.75
CA ASN A 376 -8.58 -4.75 -26.28
C ASN A 376 -8.76 -4.60 -24.75
N ASP A 377 -9.95 -4.16 -24.31
CA ASP A 377 -10.23 -3.80 -22.90
C ASP A 377 -10.43 -4.99 -21.95
N MET A 378 -10.46 -6.22 -22.48
CA MET A 378 -10.60 -7.47 -21.70
C MET A 378 -9.29 -8.25 -21.56
N VAL A 379 -8.27 -7.94 -22.38
CA VAL A 379 -6.96 -8.58 -22.33
C VAL A 379 -6.07 -7.83 -21.36
N ASP A 380 -5.41 -8.56 -20.43
CA ASP A 380 -4.51 -7.99 -19.42
C ASP A 380 -3.03 -8.18 -19.79
N ALA A 381 -2.67 -9.21 -20.57
CA ALA A 381 -1.29 -9.51 -20.97
C ALA A 381 -1.22 -10.25 -22.32
N VAL A 382 -0.09 -10.15 -23.03
CA VAL A 382 0.23 -10.91 -24.25
C VAL A 382 1.67 -11.43 -24.23
N ILE A 383 1.83 -12.75 -24.12
CA ILE A 383 3.07 -13.41 -23.70
C ILE A 383 3.61 -14.30 -24.82
N PHE A 384 4.70 -13.89 -25.46
CA PHE A 384 5.21 -14.60 -26.64
C PHE A 384 6.16 -15.75 -26.28
N ARG A 385 6.08 -16.85 -27.02
CA ARG A 385 7.17 -17.81 -27.22
C ARG A 385 8.17 -17.18 -28.19
N ALA A 386 9.46 -17.06 -27.92
CA ALA A 386 10.19 -17.09 -26.64
C ALA A 386 11.41 -16.15 -26.74
N TYR A 387 12.25 -16.00 -25.70
CA TYR A 387 13.44 -15.14 -25.82
C TYR A 387 14.47 -15.70 -26.82
N ILE A 388 14.74 -17.00 -26.74
CA ILE A 388 15.60 -17.76 -27.65
C ILE A 388 14.85 -19.01 -28.13
N ASP A 389 15.21 -19.55 -29.29
CA ASP A 389 14.61 -20.79 -29.79
C ASP A 389 14.78 -21.94 -28.78
N ASN A 390 13.75 -22.77 -28.63
CA ASN A 390 13.78 -23.93 -27.75
C ASN A 390 13.73 -25.24 -28.57
N PRO A 391 14.85 -25.97 -28.71
CA PRO A 391 14.90 -27.23 -29.47
C PRO A 391 13.93 -28.32 -29.00
N ALA A 392 13.42 -28.24 -27.76
CA ALA A 392 12.43 -29.19 -27.24
C ALA A 392 11.04 -29.04 -27.89
N GLU A 393 10.76 -27.91 -28.55
CA GLU A 393 9.48 -27.63 -29.24
C GLU A 393 9.40 -28.23 -30.65
N GLY A 394 9.97 -29.43 -30.85
CA GLY A 394 9.96 -30.11 -32.16
C GLY A 394 10.73 -29.38 -33.27
N GLY A 395 11.57 -28.39 -32.93
CA GLY A 395 12.37 -27.61 -33.87
C GLY A 395 11.73 -26.32 -34.40
N LEU A 396 10.61 -25.86 -33.83
CA LEU A 396 10.02 -24.55 -34.17
C LEU A 396 10.96 -23.39 -33.82
N GLN A 397 11.03 -22.38 -34.69
CA GLN A 397 11.87 -21.19 -34.49
C GLN A 397 11.06 -20.00 -33.98
N LEU A 398 10.64 -20.06 -32.72
CA LEU A 398 9.80 -19.05 -32.07
C LEU A 398 10.61 -17.94 -31.37
N GLY A 399 11.92 -18.11 -31.19
CA GLY A 399 12.77 -17.20 -30.44
C GLY A 399 12.94 -15.81 -31.09
N LEU A 400 13.07 -14.76 -30.27
CA LEU A 400 13.60 -13.45 -30.73
C LEU A 400 15.09 -13.58 -31.13
N LEU A 401 15.81 -14.48 -30.48
CA LEU A 401 17.16 -14.92 -30.82
C LEU A 401 17.13 -16.32 -31.44
N SER A 402 17.92 -16.53 -32.50
CA SER A 402 18.24 -17.88 -32.97
C SER A 402 19.28 -18.56 -32.07
N GLY A 403 19.32 -19.90 -32.04
CA GLY A 403 20.34 -20.67 -31.30
C GLY A 403 19.73 -21.46 -30.16
N SER A 404 20.44 -21.58 -29.03
CA SER A 404 19.98 -22.31 -27.85
C SER A 404 20.37 -21.62 -26.54
N ALA A 405 19.56 -21.84 -25.50
CA ALA A 405 19.81 -21.29 -24.16
C ALA A 405 21.20 -21.68 -23.60
N ALA A 406 21.71 -22.88 -23.93
CA ALA A 406 23.05 -23.32 -23.52
C ALA A 406 24.18 -22.50 -24.16
N GLU A 407 24.05 -22.09 -25.42
CA GLU A 407 25.03 -21.25 -26.10
C GLU A 407 24.99 -19.82 -25.56
N LEU A 408 23.79 -19.28 -25.33
CA LEU A 408 23.59 -17.97 -24.71
C LEU A 408 24.16 -17.93 -23.28
N HIS A 409 23.94 -18.98 -22.47
CA HIS A 409 24.50 -19.09 -21.13
C HIS A 409 26.03 -19.22 -21.13
N SER A 410 26.60 -19.97 -22.08
CA SER A 410 28.04 -20.01 -22.30
C SER A 410 28.62 -18.62 -22.66
N ALA A 411 27.87 -17.81 -23.41
CA ALA A 411 28.26 -16.43 -23.73
C ALA A 411 28.17 -15.49 -22.51
N TRP A 412 27.14 -15.63 -21.64
CA TRP A 412 27.06 -14.90 -20.36
C TRP A 412 28.27 -15.21 -19.47
N GLY A 413 28.56 -16.49 -19.23
CA GLY A 413 29.70 -16.93 -18.41
C GLY A 413 31.09 -16.52 -18.94
N GLN A 414 31.17 -15.97 -20.14
CA GLN A 414 32.39 -15.46 -20.79
C GLN A 414 32.39 -13.92 -20.98
N GLY A 415 31.35 -13.20 -20.53
CA GLY A 415 31.22 -11.76 -20.76
C GLY A 415 30.96 -11.37 -22.23
N GLN A 416 30.43 -12.29 -23.04
CA GLN A 416 30.23 -12.13 -24.50
C GLN A 416 28.76 -11.97 -24.91
N SER A 417 27.85 -11.78 -23.95
CA SER A 417 26.40 -11.75 -24.16
C SER A 417 25.93 -10.72 -25.20
N ALA A 418 26.45 -9.48 -25.15
CA ALA A 418 26.12 -8.43 -26.11
C ALA A 418 26.51 -8.81 -27.55
N GLN A 419 27.67 -9.46 -27.73
CA GLN A 419 28.12 -9.96 -29.04
C GLN A 419 27.23 -11.12 -29.52
N TYR A 420 26.88 -12.05 -28.63
CA TYR A 420 25.99 -13.16 -28.94
C TYR A 420 24.60 -12.67 -29.39
N ILE A 421 23.98 -11.79 -28.60
CA ILE A 421 22.69 -11.16 -28.94
C ILE A 421 22.78 -10.46 -30.30
N SER A 422 23.84 -9.69 -30.54
CA SER A 422 24.02 -8.98 -31.82
C SER A 422 24.20 -9.90 -33.03
N SER A 423 24.72 -11.12 -32.87
CA SER A 423 24.89 -12.06 -33.99
C SER A 423 23.72 -13.03 -34.17
N HIS A 424 22.86 -13.19 -33.16
CA HIS A 424 21.74 -14.13 -33.16
C HIS A 424 20.36 -13.47 -33.20
N LYS A 425 20.26 -12.14 -33.08
CA LYS A 425 18.97 -11.45 -33.14
C LYS A 425 18.27 -11.59 -34.49
N ARG A 426 16.99 -11.95 -34.45
CA ARG A 426 16.09 -11.90 -35.61
C ARG A 426 15.51 -10.48 -35.77
N PRO A 427 14.99 -10.08 -36.94
CA PRO A 427 14.31 -8.79 -37.11
C PRO A 427 13.18 -8.55 -36.10
N SER A 428 12.51 -9.63 -35.69
CA SER A 428 11.48 -9.66 -34.65
C SER A 428 11.97 -9.19 -33.27
N TYR A 429 13.26 -9.29 -32.96
CA TYR A 429 13.85 -8.76 -31.73
C TYR A 429 13.69 -7.24 -31.63
N ASP A 430 14.09 -6.50 -32.67
CA ASP A 430 13.98 -5.04 -32.68
C ASP A 430 12.50 -4.63 -32.72
N VAL A 431 11.66 -5.34 -33.48
CA VAL A 431 10.20 -5.11 -33.44
C VAL A 431 9.63 -5.29 -32.03
N PHE A 432 9.94 -6.41 -31.36
CA PHE A 432 9.49 -6.67 -29.99
C PHE A 432 9.98 -5.60 -29.01
N LYS A 433 11.25 -5.19 -29.12
CA LYS A 433 11.84 -4.15 -28.28
C LYS A 433 11.08 -2.83 -28.43
N TYR A 434 10.88 -2.34 -29.65
CA TYR A 434 10.37 -0.98 -29.88
C TYR A 434 8.86 -0.84 -30.13
N MET A 435 8.08 -1.93 -30.26
CA MET A 435 6.63 -1.82 -30.60
C MET A 435 5.76 -1.12 -29.55
N ASP A 436 6.26 -0.89 -28.33
CA ASP A 436 5.60 -0.13 -27.26
C ASP A 436 6.42 1.10 -26.82
N THR A 437 7.05 1.77 -27.79
CA THR A 437 7.88 2.98 -27.60
C THR A 437 7.43 4.08 -28.56
N ASP A 438 8.03 5.28 -28.51
CA ASP A 438 7.78 6.31 -29.53
C ASP A 438 8.32 5.90 -30.91
N GLU A 439 9.36 5.06 -30.95
CA GLU A 439 9.98 4.56 -32.17
C GLU A 439 9.17 3.45 -32.86
N ALA A 440 8.05 3.00 -32.27
CA ALA A 440 7.24 1.89 -32.79
C ALA A 440 6.89 2.04 -34.29
N GLY A 441 6.61 3.27 -34.76
CA GLY A 441 6.32 3.58 -36.17
C GLY A 441 7.52 3.50 -37.13
N ASN A 442 8.74 3.33 -36.62
CA ASN A 442 9.93 3.02 -37.41
C ASN A 442 10.14 1.51 -37.53
N TYR A 443 9.98 0.76 -36.43
CA TYR A 443 10.24 -0.68 -36.40
C TYR A 443 9.05 -1.53 -36.88
N THR A 444 7.81 -1.05 -36.76
CA THR A 444 6.60 -1.79 -37.19
C THR A 444 6.10 -1.41 -38.59
N ARG A 445 6.78 -0.49 -39.30
CA ARG A 445 6.37 -0.04 -40.65
C ARG A 445 6.46 -1.15 -41.68
N ASP A 446 7.58 -1.86 -41.70
CA ASP A 446 7.83 -2.91 -42.68
C ASP A 446 6.94 -4.14 -42.41
N CYS A 447 6.49 -4.33 -41.16
CA CYS A 447 5.49 -5.33 -40.80
C CYS A 447 4.17 -5.12 -41.56
N LEU A 448 3.65 -3.88 -41.65
CA LEU A 448 2.43 -3.56 -42.41
C LEU A 448 2.57 -3.95 -43.89
N SER A 449 3.71 -3.59 -44.51
CA SER A 449 4.00 -3.94 -45.90
C SER A 449 4.10 -5.46 -46.12
N SER A 450 4.65 -6.19 -45.14
CA SER A 450 4.78 -7.64 -45.19
C SER A 450 3.43 -8.37 -45.16
N ILE A 451 2.39 -7.75 -44.58
CA ILE A 451 1.04 -8.32 -44.46
C ILE A 451 0.01 -7.65 -45.37
N GLY A 452 0.44 -6.75 -46.26
CA GLY A 452 -0.41 -6.08 -47.24
C GLY A 452 -1.38 -5.04 -46.66
N ALA A 453 -1.07 -4.45 -45.50
CA ALA A 453 -1.86 -3.40 -44.86
C ALA A 453 -1.26 -2.00 -45.08
N GLY A 454 -2.10 -0.97 -45.09
CA GLY A 454 -1.69 0.43 -45.22
C GLY A 454 -1.36 1.09 -43.88
N ALA A 455 -2.12 0.78 -42.84
CA ALA A 455 -1.96 1.36 -41.50
C ALA A 455 -2.42 0.39 -40.38
N TRP A 456 -2.02 0.64 -39.14
CA TRP A 456 -2.43 -0.19 -38.00
C TRP A 456 -3.90 0.03 -37.60
N GLU A 457 -4.42 1.22 -37.84
CA GLU A 457 -5.82 1.63 -37.66
C GLU A 457 -6.79 0.84 -38.57
N GLU A 458 -6.30 0.27 -39.67
CA GLU A 458 -7.09 -0.60 -40.56
C GLU A 458 -7.27 -2.03 -39.98
N LEU A 459 -6.37 -2.43 -39.09
CA LEU A 459 -6.24 -3.81 -38.59
C LEU A 459 -6.69 -3.97 -37.13
N VAL A 460 -6.46 -2.95 -36.31
CA VAL A 460 -6.62 -3.02 -34.84
C VAL A 460 -7.63 -1.97 -34.38
N PRO A 461 -8.86 -2.37 -34.00
CA PRO A 461 -9.85 -1.47 -33.45
C PRO A 461 -9.33 -0.70 -32.22
N GLY A 462 -9.45 0.63 -32.24
CA GLY A 462 -8.95 1.49 -31.16
C GLY A 462 -7.44 1.72 -31.16
N TYR A 463 -6.70 1.27 -32.19
CA TYR A 463 -5.28 1.60 -32.34
C TYR A 463 -5.06 3.10 -32.26
N SER A 464 -4.16 3.47 -31.36
CA SER A 464 -3.78 4.85 -31.07
C SER A 464 -2.31 4.87 -30.68
N GLY A 465 -1.46 4.35 -31.57
CA GLY A 465 -0.01 4.34 -31.42
C GLY A 465 0.62 5.74 -31.48
N PRO A 466 1.97 5.84 -31.55
CA PRO A 466 2.69 7.10 -31.49
C PRO A 466 2.32 8.01 -32.66
N SER A 467 1.42 8.94 -32.37
CA SER A 467 0.90 9.95 -33.29
C SER A 467 1.39 11.32 -32.84
N SER A 468 1.55 12.25 -33.78
CA SER A 468 2.15 13.55 -33.50
C SER A 468 1.20 14.43 -32.68
N ILE A 469 1.36 14.39 -31.35
CA ILE A 469 0.75 15.37 -30.45
C ILE A 469 1.45 16.71 -30.69
N SER A 470 0.71 17.71 -31.18
CA SER A 470 1.24 19.05 -31.41
C SER A 470 1.47 19.79 -30.09
N SER A 471 2.50 20.65 -30.03
CA SER A 471 2.79 21.44 -28.83
C SER A 471 1.71 22.49 -28.57
N GLY A 472 1.05 22.40 -27.41
CA GLY A 472 0.09 23.41 -26.96
C GLY A 472 0.72 24.70 -26.39
N ASN A 473 -0.15 25.68 -26.14
CA ASN A 473 0.14 26.91 -25.40
C ASN A 473 -0.51 26.84 -24.02
N LEU A 474 0.27 27.04 -22.95
CA LEU A 474 -0.23 27.04 -21.58
C LEU A 474 -0.55 28.45 -21.12
N LYS A 475 -1.78 28.66 -20.63
CA LYS A 475 -2.24 29.88 -19.96
C LYS A 475 -2.57 29.57 -18.50
N VAL A 476 -2.23 30.51 -17.64
CA VAL A 476 -2.54 30.47 -16.20
C VAL A 476 -3.12 31.81 -15.81
N SER A 477 -4.16 31.80 -14.99
CA SER A 477 -4.77 33.02 -14.43
C SER A 477 -5.15 32.80 -12.97
N LEU A 478 -4.98 33.85 -12.17
CA LEU A 478 -5.34 33.86 -10.75
C LEU A 478 -6.55 34.78 -10.54
N SER A 479 -7.48 34.32 -9.71
CA SER A 479 -8.65 35.09 -9.28
C SER A 479 -8.29 36.21 -8.30
N ALA A 480 -9.20 37.15 -8.10
CA ALA A 480 -8.98 38.33 -7.25
C ALA A 480 -8.86 38.03 -5.75
N ASP A 481 -9.23 36.82 -5.30
CA ASP A 481 -8.99 36.34 -3.93
C ASP A 481 -7.58 35.75 -3.74
N ASN A 482 -6.78 35.69 -4.82
CA ASN A 482 -5.45 35.08 -4.90
C ASN A 482 -5.39 33.57 -4.64
N ASP A 483 -6.52 32.86 -4.52
CA ASP A 483 -6.54 31.44 -4.19
C ASP A 483 -6.99 30.54 -5.34
N THR A 484 -7.98 30.96 -6.15
CA THR A 484 -8.46 30.13 -7.27
C THR A 484 -7.62 30.39 -8.53
N CYS A 485 -6.90 29.37 -8.98
CA CYS A 485 -6.09 29.35 -10.20
C CYS A 485 -6.81 28.58 -11.32
N VAL A 486 -6.90 29.17 -12.51
CA VAL A 486 -7.43 28.53 -13.72
C VAL A 486 -6.27 28.30 -14.69
N ILE A 487 -6.10 27.06 -15.12
CA ILE A 487 -5.04 26.60 -16.02
C ILE A 487 -5.69 26.07 -17.30
N THR A 488 -5.25 26.54 -18.45
CA THR A 488 -5.76 26.12 -19.76
C THR A 488 -4.62 25.80 -20.73
N LEU A 489 -4.66 24.63 -21.35
CA LEU A 489 -3.79 24.24 -22.46
C LEU A 489 -4.56 24.37 -23.79
N GLU A 490 -4.14 25.32 -24.62
CA GLU A 490 -4.76 25.65 -25.90
C GLU A 490 -3.97 25.12 -27.10
N ASN A 491 -4.63 24.94 -28.25
CA ASN A 491 -4.03 24.56 -29.53
C ASN A 491 -3.26 23.22 -29.55
N VAL A 492 -3.47 22.36 -28.55
CA VAL A 492 -2.93 21.00 -28.52
C VAL A 492 -3.84 20.08 -29.36
N GLN A 493 -3.26 19.36 -30.33
CA GLN A 493 -3.94 18.28 -31.03
C GLN A 493 -3.60 16.97 -30.31
N ALA A 494 -4.53 16.51 -29.48
CA ALA A 494 -4.44 15.23 -28.78
C ALA A 494 -5.38 14.21 -29.47
N PRO A 495 -4.89 13.02 -29.87
CA PRO A 495 -5.73 11.94 -30.38
C PRO A 495 -6.83 11.50 -29.40
N SER A 496 -7.86 10.84 -29.91
CA SER A 496 -8.93 10.26 -29.09
C SER A 496 -8.36 9.32 -28.02
N GLY A 497 -8.89 9.41 -26.80
CA GLY A 497 -8.42 8.64 -25.64
C GLY A 497 -7.27 9.26 -24.85
N CYS A 498 -6.62 10.32 -25.35
CA CYS A 498 -5.63 11.06 -24.57
C CYS A 498 -6.28 11.79 -23.38
N ARG A 499 -5.51 11.97 -22.31
CA ARG A 499 -5.86 12.77 -21.13
C ARG A 499 -4.89 13.94 -21.00
N VAL A 500 -5.29 15.02 -20.33
CA VAL A 500 -4.39 16.14 -20.03
C VAL A 500 -4.34 16.34 -18.52
N PHE A 501 -3.12 16.54 -18.00
CA PHE A 501 -2.87 16.74 -16.58
C PHE A 501 -1.97 17.96 -16.35
N PHE A 502 -2.22 18.64 -15.24
CA PHE A 502 -1.39 19.73 -14.73
C PHE A 502 -0.81 19.32 -13.37
N PRO A 503 0.45 18.88 -13.30
CA PRO A 503 1.17 18.75 -12.04
C PRO A 503 1.47 20.15 -11.50
N VAL A 504 1.07 20.40 -10.25
CA VAL A 504 1.21 21.70 -9.57
C VAL A 504 1.82 21.49 -8.19
N TRP A 505 2.78 22.34 -7.82
CA TRP A 505 3.43 22.36 -6.49
C TRP A 505 3.86 23.79 -6.16
N SER A 506 4.04 24.12 -4.88
CA SER A 506 4.66 25.38 -4.45
C SER A 506 6.19 25.28 -4.48
N GLU A 507 6.91 26.39 -4.60
CA GLU A 507 8.38 26.37 -4.38
C GLU A 507 8.75 26.22 -2.88
N GLU A 508 7.77 26.24 -1.98
CA GLU A 508 7.94 26.11 -0.54
C GLU A 508 8.28 24.65 -0.18
N ASN A 509 9.52 24.39 0.25
CA ASN A 509 10.05 23.04 0.57
C ASN A 509 10.18 22.05 -0.62
N GLY A 510 10.10 22.53 -1.87
CA GLY A 510 10.32 21.72 -3.07
C GLY A 510 9.02 21.10 -3.59
N GLN A 511 9.04 19.84 -4.06
CA GLN A 511 7.83 19.17 -4.60
C GLN A 511 7.03 18.42 -3.54
N ASP A 512 7.08 18.87 -2.28
CA ASP A 512 6.49 18.12 -1.16
C ASP A 512 4.95 18.21 -1.11
N ASP A 513 4.34 19.14 -1.86
CA ASP A 513 2.91 19.37 -2.02
C ASP A 513 2.41 19.12 -3.48
N LEU A 514 3.18 18.37 -4.28
CA LEU A 514 2.86 18.05 -5.67
C LEU A 514 1.52 17.32 -5.82
N VAL A 515 0.61 17.88 -6.62
CA VAL A 515 -0.67 17.26 -7.00
C VAL A 515 -0.86 17.30 -8.53
N PHE A 516 -1.29 16.17 -9.09
CA PHE A 516 -1.66 16.04 -10.50
C PHE A 516 -3.14 16.34 -10.69
N HIS A 517 -3.46 17.45 -11.37
CA HIS A 517 -4.83 17.87 -11.62
C HIS A 517 -5.29 17.49 -13.03
N SER A 518 -6.33 16.68 -13.15
CA SER A 518 -6.93 16.29 -14.44
C SER A 518 -7.64 17.49 -15.10
N ALA A 519 -7.40 17.69 -16.39
CA ALA A 519 -8.05 18.72 -17.19
C ALA A 519 -9.19 18.15 -18.05
N SER A 520 -10.24 18.94 -18.26
CA SER A 520 -11.38 18.60 -19.13
C SER A 520 -11.33 19.42 -20.42
N PRO A 521 -11.65 18.84 -21.60
CA PRO A 521 -11.74 19.58 -22.85
C PRO A 521 -12.97 20.50 -22.87
N ASP A 522 -12.83 21.70 -23.44
CA ASP A 522 -13.93 22.61 -23.78
C ASP A 522 -14.47 22.35 -25.20
N GLU A 523 -15.53 23.09 -25.59
CA GLU A 523 -16.15 22.99 -26.93
C GLU A 523 -15.19 23.33 -28.10
N ASN A 524 -14.06 23.99 -27.82
CA ASN A 524 -13.04 24.39 -28.78
C ASN A 524 -11.82 23.43 -28.78
N GLY A 525 -11.81 22.41 -27.92
CA GLY A 525 -10.70 21.46 -27.76
C GLY A 525 -9.57 21.92 -26.84
N ASN A 526 -9.73 23.01 -26.08
CA ASN A 526 -8.76 23.41 -25.06
C ASN A 526 -8.98 22.64 -23.77
N TYR A 527 -7.93 22.25 -23.07
CA TYR A 527 -8.03 21.49 -21.83
C TYR A 527 -7.87 22.41 -20.62
N THR A 528 -8.89 22.48 -19.75
CA THR A 528 -8.90 23.39 -18.59
C THR A 528 -9.05 22.64 -17.27
N ALA A 529 -8.37 23.14 -16.24
CA ALA A 529 -8.57 22.78 -14.84
C ALA A 529 -8.71 24.05 -13.97
N THR A 530 -9.43 23.94 -12.84
CA THR A 530 -9.55 25.00 -11.84
C THR A 530 -9.14 24.43 -10.48
N ILE A 531 -8.18 25.08 -9.84
CA ILE A 531 -7.46 24.59 -8.65
C ILE A 531 -7.52 25.67 -7.57
N ARG A 532 -7.58 25.28 -6.29
CA ARG A 532 -7.33 26.19 -5.18
C ARG A 532 -5.90 26.02 -4.69
N LEU A 533 -5.11 27.08 -4.71
CA LEU A 533 -3.72 27.03 -4.28
C LEU A 533 -3.62 26.70 -2.77
N SER A 534 -4.59 27.12 -1.95
CA SER A 534 -4.75 26.69 -0.55
C SER A 534 -4.77 25.17 -0.32
N THR A 535 -5.16 24.33 -1.30
CA THR A 535 -5.14 22.87 -1.10
C THR A 535 -3.74 22.27 -1.15
N HIS A 536 -2.75 23.01 -1.64
CA HIS A 536 -1.34 22.65 -1.56
C HIS A 536 -0.78 23.14 -0.21
N LYS A 537 -1.12 22.42 0.87
CA LYS A 537 -0.67 22.66 2.27
C LYS A 537 -0.88 24.08 2.83
N ASP A 538 -1.76 24.88 2.22
CA ASP A 538 -1.91 26.33 2.45
C ASP A 538 -0.60 27.15 2.22
N SER A 539 0.33 26.63 1.41
CA SER A 539 1.61 27.28 1.05
C SER A 539 1.42 28.62 0.36
N TYR A 540 2.41 29.52 0.45
CA TYR A 540 2.39 30.83 -0.21
C TYR A 540 3.62 31.03 -1.11
N GLY A 541 3.60 32.08 -1.95
CA GLY A 541 4.67 32.36 -2.90
C GLY A 541 4.43 31.75 -4.27
N THR A 542 5.50 31.34 -4.97
CA THR A 542 5.42 30.80 -6.33
C THR A 542 4.87 29.39 -6.32
N PHE A 543 3.94 29.12 -7.24
CA PHE A 543 3.51 27.79 -7.65
C PHE A 543 4.05 27.49 -9.04
N ILE A 544 4.68 26.33 -9.21
CA ILE A 544 5.11 25.81 -10.51
C ILE A 544 4.01 24.92 -11.07
N ILE A 545 3.75 25.09 -12.36
CA ILE A 545 2.71 24.37 -13.11
C ILE A 545 3.37 23.74 -14.32
N HIS A 546 3.30 22.43 -14.44
CA HIS A 546 3.62 21.72 -15.68
C HIS A 546 2.32 21.35 -16.42
N SER A 547 2.45 20.95 -17.69
CA SER A 547 1.34 20.43 -18.49
C SER A 547 1.80 19.24 -19.31
N TYR A 548 1.02 18.15 -19.26
CA TYR A 548 1.30 16.90 -19.96
C TYR A 548 0.05 16.42 -20.69
N VAL A 549 0.24 15.89 -21.91
CA VAL A 549 -0.75 15.02 -22.57
C VAL A 549 -0.35 13.59 -22.27
N GLN A 550 -1.19 12.85 -21.55
CA GLN A 550 -1.06 11.41 -21.40
C GLN A 550 -1.72 10.72 -22.60
N THR A 551 -1.00 9.84 -23.27
CA THR A 551 -1.54 9.02 -24.35
C THR A 551 -2.49 7.92 -23.82
N PRO A 552 -3.29 7.24 -24.66
CA PRO A 552 -4.11 6.10 -24.22
C PRO A 552 -3.28 4.95 -23.62
N TYR A 553 -2.01 4.87 -24.01
CA TYR A 553 -0.99 3.94 -23.53
C TYR A 553 -0.14 4.50 -22.36
N GLY A 554 -0.67 5.47 -21.61
CA GLY A 554 -0.10 5.90 -20.32
C GLY A 554 1.08 6.88 -20.38
N LYS A 555 1.73 7.05 -21.54
CA LYS A 555 2.92 7.90 -21.68
C LYS A 555 2.59 9.38 -21.55
N ASN A 556 3.29 10.08 -20.67
CA ASN A 556 3.15 11.52 -20.44
C ASN A 556 4.06 12.34 -21.36
N ILE A 557 3.49 13.11 -22.30
CA ILE A 557 4.22 14.03 -23.19
C ILE A 557 4.13 15.45 -22.64
N PHE A 558 5.27 15.97 -22.16
CA PHE A 558 5.39 17.34 -21.68
C PHE A 558 5.06 18.35 -22.78
N GLN A 559 4.28 19.37 -22.43
CA GLN A 559 3.85 20.43 -23.34
C GLN A 559 4.57 21.74 -23.00
N ARG A 560 4.30 22.28 -21.82
CA ARG A 560 4.82 23.57 -21.32
C ARG A 560 4.86 23.58 -19.80
N ASN A 561 5.65 24.51 -19.25
CA ASN A 561 5.56 24.94 -17.87
C ASN A 561 5.10 26.41 -17.79
N ALA A 562 4.64 26.80 -16.62
CA ALA A 562 4.28 28.15 -16.22
C ALA A 562 4.43 28.27 -14.69
N SER A 563 4.27 29.48 -14.16
CA SER A 563 4.14 29.69 -12.72
C SER A 563 3.12 30.78 -12.41
N VAL A 564 2.63 30.78 -11.16
CA VAL A 564 1.71 31.77 -10.61
C VAL A 564 2.08 32.04 -9.15
N ALA A 565 1.93 33.28 -8.68
CA ALA A 565 2.26 33.63 -7.29
C ALA A 565 0.99 33.81 -6.46
N ARG A 566 0.87 33.07 -5.35
CA ARG A 566 -0.11 33.29 -4.28
C ARG A 566 0.54 34.22 -3.25
N PRO A 567 0.28 35.53 -3.25
CA PRO A 567 0.85 36.44 -2.25
C PRO A 567 0.46 36.03 -0.83
N ALA A 568 1.42 36.06 0.08
CA ALA A 568 1.16 35.86 1.50
C ALA A 568 0.26 36.99 2.07
N PRO A 569 -0.66 36.67 3.00
CA PRO A 569 -1.44 37.69 3.69
C PRO A 569 -0.54 38.64 4.48
N VAL A 570 -0.88 39.93 4.43
CA VAL A 570 -0.21 40.97 5.23
C VAL A 570 -1.09 41.27 6.43
N TYR A 571 -0.59 40.95 7.61
CA TYR A 571 -1.26 41.18 8.89
C TYR A 571 -0.84 42.54 9.48
N PRO A 572 -1.79 43.33 10.02
CA PRO A 572 -1.46 44.53 10.79
C PRO A 572 -0.83 44.15 12.14
N ASP A 573 -0.10 45.09 12.74
CA ASP A 573 0.38 44.94 14.10
C ASP A 573 -0.79 44.85 15.11
N GLY A 574 -0.65 43.99 16.10
CA GLY A 574 -1.63 43.77 17.17
C GLY A 574 -2.37 42.44 17.08
N TRP A 575 -3.54 42.41 17.72
CA TRP A 575 -4.38 41.21 17.83
C TRP A 575 -5.19 40.96 16.54
N VAL A 576 -5.06 39.76 15.99
CA VAL A 576 -5.79 39.28 14.81
C VAL A 576 -6.56 38.00 15.18
N GLN A 577 -7.86 37.95 14.85
CA GLN A 577 -8.67 36.73 15.02
C GLN A 577 -8.84 36.02 13.68
N THR A 578 -8.41 34.75 13.60
CA THR A 578 -8.50 33.91 12.40
C THR A 578 -8.84 32.47 12.81
N GLY A 579 -9.75 31.81 12.09
CA GLY A 579 -10.16 30.43 12.42
C GLY A 579 -10.81 30.26 13.81
N GLY A 580 -11.30 31.36 14.41
CA GLY A 580 -11.83 31.40 15.78
C GLY A 580 -10.77 31.70 16.85
N ASN A 581 -9.49 31.46 16.56
CA ASN A 581 -8.37 31.69 17.48
C ASN A 581 -7.85 33.12 17.39
N TRP A 582 -7.24 33.59 18.47
CA TRP A 582 -6.51 34.87 18.52
C TRP A 582 -5.01 34.65 18.35
N TYR A 583 -4.39 35.54 17.59
CA TYR A 583 -2.96 35.62 17.33
C TYR A 583 -2.50 37.07 17.55
N TYR A 584 -1.22 37.27 17.86
CA TYR A 584 -0.63 38.61 17.90
C TYR A 584 0.48 38.73 16.84
N TYR A 585 0.45 39.80 16.06
CA TYR A 585 1.42 40.09 15.01
C TYR A 585 2.20 41.36 15.34
N LEU A 586 3.49 41.37 14.98
CA LEU A 586 4.36 42.54 15.07
C LEU A 586 5.31 42.55 13.87
N ASN A 587 5.35 43.63 13.09
CA ASN A 587 6.04 43.74 11.81
C ASN A 587 5.68 42.58 10.84
N ASN A 588 4.39 42.22 10.76
CA ASN A 588 3.88 41.04 10.03
C ASN A 588 4.39 39.66 10.53
N VAL A 589 5.09 39.61 11.68
CA VAL A 589 5.57 38.34 12.29
C VAL A 589 4.64 37.91 13.41
N LYS A 590 4.11 36.67 13.31
CA LYS A 590 3.31 36.02 14.36
C LYS A 590 4.17 35.75 15.60
N GLN A 591 3.72 36.25 16.76
CA GLN A 591 4.43 36.09 18.04
C GLN A 591 4.07 34.75 18.72
N THR A 592 4.96 34.28 19.60
CA THR A 592 4.79 33.09 20.45
C THR A 592 5.36 33.35 21.86
N GLY A 593 4.99 32.54 22.85
CA GLY A 593 5.41 32.69 24.25
C GLY A 593 4.66 33.78 25.02
N TRP A 594 5.25 34.27 26.12
CA TRP A 594 4.64 35.32 26.95
C TRP A 594 4.65 36.69 26.26
N LEU A 595 3.48 37.30 26.18
CA LEU A 595 3.26 38.64 25.63
C LEU A 595 2.74 39.58 26.73
N ARG A 596 3.38 40.74 26.90
CA ARG A 596 2.82 41.85 27.68
C ARG A 596 2.28 42.92 26.73
N GLU A 597 0.96 43.12 26.76
CA GLU A 597 0.25 44.06 25.90
C GLU A 597 -0.87 44.75 26.69
N GLY A 598 -1.07 46.06 26.49
CA GLY A 598 -2.10 46.83 27.18
C GLY A 598 -2.05 46.80 28.72
N GLY A 599 -0.89 46.46 29.30
CA GLY A 599 -0.71 46.24 30.75
C GLY A 599 -1.12 44.84 31.25
N ASN A 600 -1.62 43.96 30.38
CA ASN A 600 -1.97 42.58 30.68
C ASN A 600 -0.82 41.62 30.27
N LEU A 601 -0.85 40.40 30.81
CA LEU A 601 0.06 39.31 30.45
C LEU A 601 -0.74 38.19 29.79
N TYR A 602 -0.33 37.77 28.60
CA TYR A 602 -0.94 36.71 27.80
C TYR A 602 0.10 35.65 27.46
N TYR A 603 -0.34 34.42 27.13
CA TYR A 603 0.53 33.39 26.58
C TYR A 603 0.06 32.99 25.18
N LEU A 604 1.00 32.95 24.24
CA LEU A 604 0.80 32.46 22.88
C LEU A 604 1.51 31.11 22.75
N ASN A 605 0.78 30.09 22.30
CA ASN A 605 1.32 28.74 22.09
C ASN A 605 2.38 28.72 20.97
N SER A 606 3.03 27.58 20.76
CA SER A 606 4.06 27.41 19.71
C SER A 606 3.53 27.60 18.28
N ASP A 607 2.22 27.40 18.06
CA ASP A 607 1.53 27.72 16.80
C ASP A 607 1.07 29.19 16.70
N GLY A 608 1.28 29.98 17.76
CA GLY A 608 0.88 31.38 17.91
C GLY A 608 -0.52 31.60 18.48
N THR A 609 -1.29 30.55 18.77
CA THR A 609 -2.65 30.69 19.34
C THR A 609 -2.61 31.20 20.77
N MET A 610 -3.47 32.17 21.10
CA MET A 610 -3.61 32.67 22.46
C MET A 610 -4.27 31.64 23.38
N ALA A 611 -3.57 31.25 24.43
CA ALA A 611 -4.13 30.40 25.47
C ALA A 611 -5.13 31.18 26.36
N HIS A 612 -6.24 30.54 26.70
CA HIS A 612 -7.31 31.09 27.56
C HIS A 612 -8.00 29.97 28.36
N ASP A 613 -8.76 30.33 29.39
CA ASP A 613 -9.55 29.42 30.26
C ASP A 613 -8.76 28.25 30.89
N GLN A 614 -7.47 28.45 31.16
CA GLN A 614 -6.59 27.36 31.57
C GLN A 614 -5.49 27.78 32.55
N TRP A 615 -5.04 26.79 33.32
CA TRP A 615 -3.82 26.88 34.11
C TRP A 615 -2.60 26.74 33.20
N MET A 616 -1.59 27.58 33.42
CA MET A 616 -0.27 27.49 32.80
C MET A 616 0.78 27.37 33.89
N GLN A 617 1.77 26.50 33.69
CA GLN A 617 2.93 26.40 34.57
C GLN A 617 4.19 26.70 33.78
N GLU A 618 5.05 27.59 34.30
CA GLU A 618 6.39 27.83 33.74
C GLU A 618 7.38 28.09 34.87
N ASN A 619 8.58 27.50 34.78
CA ASN A 619 9.65 27.65 35.77
C ASN A 619 9.26 27.29 37.23
N GLY A 620 8.21 26.47 37.40
CA GLY A 620 7.65 26.07 38.69
C GLY A 620 6.48 26.94 39.17
N GLU A 621 6.36 28.15 38.64
CA GLU A 621 5.29 29.10 38.93
C GLU A 621 4.02 28.80 38.14
N TRP A 622 2.87 29.12 38.74
CA TRP A 622 1.55 28.88 38.16
C TRP A 622 0.83 30.18 37.85
N TYR A 623 0.16 30.20 36.70
CA TYR A 623 -0.66 31.28 36.19
C TYR A 623 -2.02 30.71 35.79
N TYR A 624 -3.06 31.53 35.77
CA TYR A 624 -4.35 31.14 35.20
C TYR A 624 -4.83 32.20 34.22
N LEU A 625 -5.03 31.79 32.97
CA LEU A 625 -5.46 32.67 31.88
C LEU A 625 -6.99 32.73 31.85
N ARG A 626 -7.55 33.95 31.93
CA ARG A 626 -9.00 34.19 31.86
C ARG A 626 -9.57 33.80 30.48
N ASN A 627 -10.89 33.81 30.32
CA ASN A 627 -11.56 33.55 29.03
C ASN A 627 -11.16 34.47 27.87
N TRP A 628 -10.66 35.68 28.18
CA TRP A 628 -10.09 36.63 27.21
C TRP A 628 -8.55 36.60 27.16
N GLY A 629 -7.93 35.54 27.68
CA GLY A 629 -6.50 35.21 27.56
C GLY A 629 -5.57 35.82 28.60
N ALA A 630 -5.92 36.93 29.26
CA ALA A 630 -5.01 37.56 30.22
C ALA A 630 -4.92 36.81 31.56
N ALA A 631 -3.69 36.64 32.06
CA ALA A 631 -3.38 36.01 33.34
C ALA A 631 -3.98 36.77 34.55
N LEU A 632 -4.56 36.02 35.49
CA LEU A 632 -5.03 36.55 36.78
C LEU A 632 -3.89 37.19 37.58
N ASN A 633 -4.20 38.28 38.28
CA ASN A 633 -3.24 39.11 39.00
C ASN A 633 -3.91 39.83 40.17
N CYS A 634 -3.10 40.20 41.16
CA CYS A 634 -3.49 41.07 42.29
C CYS A 634 -4.76 40.65 43.05
N GLY A 635 -4.84 39.40 43.51
CA GLY A 635 -5.71 39.03 44.62
C GLY A 635 -6.48 37.72 44.48
N TRP A 636 -7.54 37.61 45.29
CA TRP A 636 -8.42 36.44 45.37
C TRP A 636 -9.21 36.22 44.09
N SER A 637 -9.11 35.02 43.53
CA SER A 637 -9.92 34.55 42.40
C SER A 637 -10.45 33.16 42.66
N LYS A 638 -11.74 32.95 42.38
CA LYS A 638 -12.36 31.63 42.51
C LYS A 638 -12.28 30.90 41.18
N ILE A 639 -11.66 29.72 41.17
CA ILE A 639 -11.52 28.86 40.00
C ILE A 639 -12.15 27.51 40.39
N ASP A 640 -13.13 27.06 39.60
CA ASP A 640 -14.04 25.97 39.93
C ASP A 640 -14.69 26.11 41.33
N ILE A 641 -14.25 25.30 42.30
CA ILE A 641 -14.79 25.24 43.66
C ILE A 641 -13.93 25.98 44.68
N ASP A 642 -12.65 26.20 44.40
CA ASP A 642 -11.65 26.72 45.35
C ASP A 642 -11.24 28.17 45.04
N TRP A 643 -10.68 28.83 46.05
CA TRP A 643 -10.15 30.19 45.96
C TRP A 643 -8.64 30.16 45.91
N TYR A 644 -8.06 30.94 45.01
CA TYR A 644 -6.63 31.06 44.77
C TYR A 644 -6.22 32.52 44.88
N TRP A 645 -4.98 32.78 45.28
CA TRP A 645 -4.42 34.13 45.32
C TRP A 645 -3.35 34.28 44.25
N PHE A 646 -3.46 35.34 43.45
CA PHE A 646 -2.47 35.73 42.45
C PHE A 646 -1.77 37.02 42.86
N ASP A 647 -0.44 37.06 42.81
CA ASP A 647 0.36 38.25 43.07
C ASP A 647 0.38 39.21 41.86
N SER A 648 1.11 40.33 41.99
CA SER A 648 1.11 41.40 40.98
C SER A 648 1.87 41.09 39.69
N ASP A 649 2.72 40.07 39.72
CA ASP A 649 3.42 39.51 38.56
C ASP A 649 2.61 38.42 37.82
N CYS A 650 1.38 38.15 38.30
CA CYS A 650 0.44 37.12 37.86
C CYS A 650 0.73 35.70 38.37
N THR A 651 1.71 35.49 39.26
CA THR A 651 2.01 34.17 39.85
C THR A 651 1.00 33.79 40.94
N MET A 652 0.69 32.51 41.07
CA MET A 652 -0.24 31.96 42.07
C MET A 652 0.50 31.52 43.33
N ARG A 653 0.11 32.05 44.51
CA ARG A 653 0.64 31.60 45.81
C ARG A 653 0.21 30.18 46.14
N ARG A 654 1.15 29.38 46.68
CA ARG A 654 0.92 28.02 47.20
C ARG A 654 1.85 27.71 48.36
N ASP A 655 1.42 26.79 49.23
CA ASP A 655 2.09 26.38 50.47
C ASP A 655 2.53 27.55 51.38
N ASP A 656 1.73 28.63 51.41
CA ASP A 656 2.11 29.90 52.01
C ASP A 656 1.05 30.43 53.00
N TRP A 657 1.53 31.17 54.01
CA TRP A 657 0.69 31.83 55.02
C TRP A 657 0.58 33.31 54.70
N MET A 658 -0.65 33.78 54.50
CA MET A 658 -0.92 35.10 53.94
C MET A 658 -1.86 35.89 54.86
N THR A 659 -1.57 37.18 55.07
CA THR A 659 -2.51 38.08 55.75
C THR A 659 -3.11 39.06 54.76
N VAL A 660 -4.44 39.06 54.63
CA VAL A 660 -5.19 39.99 53.78
C VAL A 660 -6.23 40.69 54.65
N ASP A 661 -6.27 42.03 54.61
CA ASP A 661 -7.19 42.87 55.40
C ASP A 661 -7.24 42.52 56.90
N GLY A 662 -6.08 42.17 57.48
CA GLY A 662 -5.93 41.79 58.89
C GLY A 662 -6.40 40.37 59.23
N ASN A 663 -6.79 39.56 58.24
CA ASN A 663 -7.19 38.16 58.41
C ASN A 663 -6.08 37.23 57.92
N LEU A 664 -5.77 36.18 58.69
CA LEU A 664 -4.76 35.17 58.37
C LEU A 664 -5.38 34.02 57.57
N TYR A 665 -4.75 33.65 56.46
CA TYR A 665 -5.11 32.58 55.54
C TYR A 665 -3.92 31.64 55.32
N TYR A 666 -4.19 30.44 54.82
CA TYR A 666 -3.16 29.53 54.32
C TYR A 666 -3.57 28.97 52.94
N LEU A 667 -2.65 29.03 51.98
CA LEU A 667 -2.79 28.42 50.66
C LEU A 667 -2.18 27.02 50.72
N ARG A 668 -2.92 26.00 50.27
CA ARG A 668 -2.42 24.62 50.21
C ARG A 668 -1.28 24.49 49.20
N ASP A 669 -0.64 23.32 49.19
CA ASP A 669 0.46 22.95 48.28
C ASP A 669 0.12 23.10 46.78
N TRP A 670 -1.15 22.88 46.41
CA TRP A 670 -1.70 23.12 45.07
C TRP A 670 -2.36 24.51 44.90
N GLY A 671 -2.17 25.43 45.85
CA GLY A 671 -2.58 26.85 45.76
C GLY A 671 -3.95 27.20 46.34
N GLY A 672 -4.87 26.25 46.47
CA GLY A 672 -6.21 26.55 46.97
C GLY A 672 -6.24 26.91 48.46
N MET A 673 -7.02 27.93 48.81
CA MET A 673 -7.24 28.41 50.17
C MET A 673 -7.78 27.31 51.09
N LEU A 674 -7.20 27.19 52.28
CA LEU A 674 -7.68 26.28 53.33
C LEU A 674 -8.93 26.85 54.02
N TYR A 675 -9.98 26.04 54.15
CA TYR A 675 -11.24 26.44 54.81
C TYR A 675 -11.91 25.25 55.53
N ASN A 676 -12.70 25.53 56.57
CA ASN A 676 -13.37 24.55 57.45
C ASN A 676 -12.46 23.47 58.07
N GLN A 677 -11.16 23.72 58.18
CA GLN A 677 -10.15 22.71 58.50
C GLN A 677 -9.12 23.23 59.51
N TRP A 678 -8.57 22.30 60.29
CA TRP A 678 -7.44 22.51 61.18
C TRP A 678 -6.12 22.50 60.40
N ARG A 679 -5.13 23.29 60.84
CA ARG A 679 -3.74 23.22 60.41
C ARG A 679 -2.83 23.44 61.61
N GLN A 680 -1.74 22.69 61.68
CA GLN A 680 -0.67 22.94 62.65
C GLN A 680 0.50 23.68 61.96
N LYS A 681 1.16 24.55 62.70
CA LYS A 681 2.44 25.18 62.35
C LYS A 681 3.26 25.39 63.61
N ASP A 682 4.51 24.95 63.61
CA ASP A 682 5.48 25.15 64.70
C ASP A 682 4.98 24.71 66.10
N GLY A 683 4.12 23.68 66.14
CA GLY A 683 3.46 23.17 67.34
C GLY A 683 2.04 23.73 67.57
N GLU A 684 1.79 24.96 67.12
CA GLU A 684 0.53 25.67 67.31
C GLU A 684 -0.57 25.24 66.34
N TRP A 685 -1.82 25.22 66.82
CA TRP A 685 -2.99 24.85 66.03
C TRP A 685 -3.83 26.05 65.63
N TYR A 686 -4.27 26.05 64.37
CA TYR A 686 -5.12 27.06 63.75
C TYR A 686 -6.35 26.36 63.16
N TYR A 687 -7.52 27.01 63.17
CA TYR A 687 -8.70 26.53 62.47
C TYR A 687 -9.27 27.59 61.54
N PHE A 688 -9.40 27.25 60.26
CA PHE A 688 -9.88 28.16 59.23
C PHE A 688 -11.41 28.08 59.09
N ARG A 689 -12.07 29.25 59.10
CA ARG A 689 -13.52 29.39 58.94
C ARG A 689 -13.99 28.91 57.54
N SER A 690 -15.30 28.88 57.32
CA SER A 690 -15.90 28.53 56.02
C SER A 690 -15.53 29.45 54.86
N TRP A 691 -15.13 30.69 55.15
CA TRP A 691 -14.60 31.68 54.21
C TRP A 691 -13.07 31.80 54.25
N GLY A 692 -12.38 30.87 54.91
CA GLY A 692 -10.93 30.66 54.79
C GLY A 692 -10.01 31.42 55.74
N ALA A 693 -10.50 32.36 56.56
CA ALA A 693 -9.66 33.02 57.57
C ALA A 693 -9.58 32.24 58.89
N ALA A 694 -8.41 32.23 59.53
CA ALA A 694 -8.16 31.58 60.82
C ALA A 694 -8.96 32.22 61.96
N LEU A 695 -9.56 31.39 62.82
CA LEU A 695 -10.22 31.81 64.05
C LEU A 695 -9.26 32.54 64.99
N ASN A 696 -9.76 33.59 65.64
CA ASN A 696 -9.00 34.47 66.52
C ASN A 696 -9.91 35.12 67.58
N CYS A 697 -9.30 35.59 68.66
CA CYS A 697 -9.94 36.42 69.70
C CYS A 697 -11.23 35.84 70.33
N GLY A 698 -11.23 34.56 70.70
CA GLY A 698 -12.20 34.03 71.67
C GLY A 698 -12.72 32.61 71.43
N TRP A 699 -13.88 32.33 72.03
CA TRP A 699 -14.54 31.03 71.99
C TRP A 699 -15.16 30.71 70.62
N SER A 700 -14.88 29.52 70.10
CA SER A 700 -15.53 28.94 68.93
C SER A 700 -15.91 27.49 69.16
N LYS A 701 -17.02 27.05 68.59
CA LYS A 701 -17.48 25.66 68.66
C LYS A 701 -17.15 24.93 67.37
N ILE A 702 -16.36 23.86 67.45
CA ILE A 702 -15.91 23.08 66.29
C ILE A 702 -16.29 21.62 66.54
N GLY A 703 -17.21 21.10 65.73
CA GLY A 703 -17.87 19.82 66.02
C GLY A 703 -18.71 19.90 67.31
N ILE A 704 -18.41 19.05 68.29
CA ILE A 704 -19.14 19.01 69.57
C ILE A 704 -18.50 19.89 70.65
N ASP A 705 -17.21 20.20 70.55
CA ASP A 705 -16.41 20.87 71.59
C ASP A 705 -16.23 22.37 71.36
N TRP A 706 -15.90 23.07 72.44
CA TRP A 706 -15.53 24.49 72.44
C TRP A 706 -14.02 24.64 72.59
N TYR A 707 -13.47 25.55 71.80
CA TYR A 707 -12.04 25.89 71.73
C TYR A 707 -11.88 27.40 71.91
N TRP A 708 -10.75 27.84 72.46
CA TRP A 708 -10.39 29.26 72.53
C TRP A 708 -9.26 29.54 71.55
N PHE A 709 -9.37 30.64 70.81
CA PHE A 709 -8.32 31.14 69.92
C PHE A 709 -7.85 32.51 70.37
N ASP A 710 -6.54 32.71 70.42
CA ASP A 710 -5.94 33.96 70.85
C ASP A 710 -5.82 34.99 69.71
N LYS A 711 -5.18 36.14 69.97
CA LYS A 711 -5.16 37.27 69.03
C LYS A 711 -4.34 36.98 67.77
N ASP A 712 -3.33 36.12 67.88
CA ASP A 712 -2.46 35.62 66.81
C ASP A 712 -3.04 34.39 66.07
N CYS A 713 -4.31 34.06 66.33
CA CYS A 713 -5.04 32.93 65.75
C CYS A 713 -4.62 31.54 66.25
N THR A 714 -3.71 31.45 67.24
CA THR A 714 -3.34 30.17 67.87
C THR A 714 -4.47 29.63 68.77
N MET A 715 -4.57 28.31 68.90
CA MET A 715 -5.57 27.62 69.71
C MET A 715 -5.02 27.30 71.10
N ALA A 716 -5.61 27.87 72.15
CA ALA A 716 -5.21 27.62 73.52
C ALA A 716 -5.45 26.16 73.95
N HIS A 717 -4.39 25.50 74.42
CA HIS A 717 -4.41 24.19 75.08
C HIS A 717 -3.67 24.21 76.42
N ASP A 718 -3.90 23.19 77.25
CA ASP A 718 -3.26 22.97 78.57
C ASP A 718 -3.22 24.18 79.51
N GLN A 719 -4.26 25.02 79.48
CA GLN A 719 -4.27 26.30 80.21
C GLN A 719 -5.65 26.74 80.69
N TRP A 720 -5.62 27.68 81.64
CA TRP A 720 -6.80 28.37 82.16
C TRP A 720 -7.14 29.59 81.30
N ILE A 721 -8.37 29.64 80.79
CA ILE A 721 -8.92 30.82 80.12
C ILE A 721 -9.95 31.49 81.04
N ARG A 722 -9.82 32.81 81.21
CA ARG A 722 -10.81 33.64 81.90
C ARG A 722 -11.64 34.40 80.87
N SER A 723 -12.96 34.33 81.00
CA SER A 723 -13.88 35.11 80.18
C SER A 723 -14.98 35.68 81.06
N GLY A 724 -15.01 37.01 81.17
CA GLY A 724 -15.78 37.70 82.22
C GLY A 724 -15.34 37.25 83.62
N ASN A 725 -16.32 36.99 84.50
CA ASN A 725 -16.08 36.49 85.85
C ASN A 725 -15.85 34.97 85.92
N ASN A 726 -15.89 34.26 84.78
CA ASN A 726 -15.83 32.81 84.72
C ASN A 726 -14.42 32.32 84.34
N SER A 727 -14.01 31.20 84.95
CA SER A 727 -12.77 30.49 84.59
C SER A 727 -13.10 29.14 83.94
N TYR A 728 -12.36 28.81 82.89
CA TYR A 728 -12.47 27.60 82.06
C TYR A 728 -11.08 26.98 81.93
N TYR A 729 -11.01 25.66 81.69
CA TYR A 729 -9.73 24.99 81.40
C TYR A 729 -9.81 24.23 80.07
N LEU A 730 -8.73 24.33 79.29
CA LEU A 730 -8.60 23.74 77.95
C LEU A 730 -7.71 22.51 78.09
N ARG A 731 -8.17 21.35 77.60
CA ARG A 731 -7.40 20.10 77.57
C ARG A 731 -6.19 20.24 76.63
N GLY A 732 -5.25 19.30 76.63
CA GLY A 732 -4.07 19.34 75.75
C GLY A 732 -4.32 19.18 74.25
N TRP A 733 -5.55 18.86 73.86
CA TRP A 733 -6.02 18.94 72.46
C TRP A 733 -6.89 20.19 72.20
N GLY A 734 -6.88 21.18 73.11
CA GLY A 734 -7.60 22.44 73.00
C GLY A 734 -9.09 22.40 73.35
N GLY A 735 -9.69 21.22 73.57
CA GLY A 735 -11.09 21.12 73.96
C GLY A 735 -11.36 21.56 75.40
N ARG A 736 -12.31 22.46 75.60
CA ARG A 736 -12.74 22.94 76.92
C ARG A 736 -13.33 21.83 77.79
N MET A 737 -12.95 21.77 79.07
CA MET A 737 -13.58 20.87 80.04
C MET A 737 -15.04 21.23 80.33
N TYR A 738 -15.88 20.21 80.54
CA TYR A 738 -17.29 20.34 80.97
C TYR A 738 -17.80 19.03 81.60
N ASN A 739 -18.84 19.11 82.43
CA ASN A 739 -19.52 17.99 83.11
C ASN A 739 -18.62 16.99 83.88
N GLN A 740 -17.46 17.43 84.39
CA GLN A 740 -16.49 16.51 84.99
C GLN A 740 -15.65 17.13 86.12
N TRP A 741 -15.17 16.27 87.02
CA TRP A 741 -14.07 16.60 87.92
C TRP A 741 -12.73 16.46 87.18
N ALA A 742 -11.78 17.35 87.45
CA ALA A 742 -10.39 17.20 86.98
C ALA A 742 -9.39 17.64 88.06
N ALA A 743 -8.18 17.09 88.00
CA ALA A 743 -7.03 17.54 88.78
C ALA A 743 -6.12 18.38 87.88
N ILE A 744 -5.86 19.62 88.27
CA ILE A 744 -5.03 20.60 87.55
C ILE A 744 -4.11 21.24 88.60
N ASP A 745 -2.79 21.23 88.35
CA ASP A 745 -1.75 21.74 89.26
C ASP A 745 -1.86 21.22 90.70
N GLY A 746 -2.19 19.93 90.84
CA GLY A 746 -2.38 19.27 92.14
C GLY A 746 -3.68 19.64 92.89
N LYS A 747 -4.54 20.49 92.32
CA LYS A 747 -5.84 20.89 92.88
C LYS A 747 -6.98 20.29 92.09
N ARG A 748 -8.09 19.97 92.77
CA ARG A 748 -9.26 19.30 92.18
C ARG A 748 -10.40 20.29 91.97
N TYR A 749 -10.89 20.39 90.73
CA TYR A 749 -11.92 21.33 90.29
C TYR A 749 -13.08 20.60 89.63
N TYR A 750 -14.30 21.16 89.69
CA TYR A 750 -15.46 20.65 88.96
C TYR A 750 -15.88 21.62 87.85
N PHE A 751 -15.97 21.13 86.63
CA PHE A 751 -16.46 21.89 85.48
C PHE A 751 -17.91 21.54 85.20
N ARG A 752 -18.79 22.55 85.21
CA ARG A 752 -20.22 22.41 84.94
C ARG A 752 -20.52 22.09 83.47
N SER A 753 -21.79 21.93 83.10
CA SER A 753 -22.23 21.68 81.71
C SER A 753 -21.88 22.82 80.77
N ASP A 754 -21.97 24.06 81.26
CA ASP A 754 -21.50 25.27 80.57
C ASP A 754 -19.97 25.45 80.62
N GLY A 755 -19.23 24.47 81.15
CA GLY A 755 -17.77 24.45 81.28
C GLY A 755 -17.20 25.42 82.32
N THR A 756 -18.02 26.14 83.07
CA THR A 756 -17.52 27.02 84.13
C THR A 756 -16.94 26.18 85.28
N CYS A 757 -15.78 26.57 85.78
CA CYS A 757 -15.20 26.02 87.00
C CYS A 757 -16.01 26.48 88.21
N ALA A 758 -16.35 25.54 89.09
CA ALA A 758 -17.02 25.74 90.37
C ALA A 758 -16.08 25.50 91.56
#